data_AF-A0A2W4QKM3-F1
#
_entry.id   AF-A0A2W4QKM3-F1
#
_cell.length_a   1.000
_cell.length_b   1.000
_cell.length_c   1.000
_cell.angle_alpha   90.00
_cell.angle_beta   90.00
_cell.angle_gamma   90.00
#
_symmetry.space_group_name_H-M   'P 1'
#
loop_
_entity.id
_entity.type
_entity.pdbx_description
1 polymer ?
#
loop_
_entity_poly.entity_id
_entity_poly.type
_entity_poly.pdbx_seq_one_letter_code
_entity_poly.pdbx_strand_id
1 'polypeptide(L)'
;MFINFAHEIISLRWLINPRILLVHVVLLAISANVFAADVALTWATSTAANVGGYKVYYGQNSGIYTASVDVGNSTRYSVPGLQKGVTYYFAVRAYDLTRTTESRHSNEVSVNAQVSVSPSVNFTASQTSGTAPFVVTYTPTTTGIITGWRWSFGDGTTNAGTSSTVPTAIKSYANAGAYAVSLTVTGPGGTATQTLSNPITVTTPPPTVNFTASQTSGTAPLGVTFTPVTTGVITGWQWNFGDGTTQSGTTGNIPSTSKSYGNVGSYVASLTVTGPGGTATQTLSDPITVAAPQPNISTASKVSGLVAAYGFDESNGIYVEDASGSGNFGYFSSSSLTRITNGRFGNALRFNGTSNWVTVNNSPSLALPTGMTLEAWVYPTAWMSGNSTVVVKQQPNTGSYGEAYLLAANNSSNQPMSAVWAGGEVAVGGTVQIPPNQWTHLASTYDGQYQSLYVNGVLVSMMPQTGPITASTGALEIGGNSLLSKNFKGYIDEVRIYNQALTNAQIISDSTTPISLSNPLKFVAGDPNVESTVASLPAGTAQAFKITVTKAQALTNILVYVDASSTATGLQAGIYTTNTSTRHPYKAWAVGTLTALQAGAWNSVSIAPRNLSANVPCWIVILGTGGTLNLRGQAGTGTNVTETSASTTLTSLPSTWTAGVVSTGGPVSVYGAGY
;
A
#
# COMPACT_ATOMS: atom_id res chain seq x y z
N MET A 1 51.74 -6.81 77.48
CA MET A 1 51.99 -7.68 78.65
C MET A 1 52.38 -9.05 78.12
N PHE A 2 53.64 -9.50 78.03
CA PHE A 2 55.00 -8.96 78.13
C PHE A 2 55.84 -9.89 77.20
N ILE A 3 56.52 -9.37 76.16
CA ILE A 3 57.97 -9.09 76.08
C ILE A 3 58.87 -10.30 75.73
N ASN A 4 59.60 -10.11 74.61
CA ASN A 4 61.03 -10.39 74.32
C ASN A 4 61.67 -11.80 74.26
N PHE A 5 62.27 -12.01 73.08
CA PHE A 5 63.72 -12.19 72.79
C PHE A 5 64.56 -13.26 73.51
N ALA A 6 65.29 -13.98 72.64
CA ALA A 6 66.68 -14.45 72.74
C ALA A 6 67.00 -15.51 73.80
N HIS A 7 67.39 -16.72 73.38
CA HIS A 7 68.79 -17.08 73.10
C HIS A 7 69.71 -16.83 74.29
N GLU A 8 70.20 -17.90 74.93
CA GLU A 8 71.63 -18.20 74.86
C GLU A 8 71.90 -19.66 75.25
N ILE A 9 72.68 -20.31 74.39
CA ILE A 9 73.27 -21.63 74.57
C ILE A 9 74.65 -21.40 75.18
N ILE A 10 74.95 -22.06 76.29
CA ILE A 10 76.33 -22.40 76.65
C ILE A 10 76.38 -23.89 77.01
N SER A 11 77.16 -24.60 76.21
CA SER A 11 77.42 -26.04 76.27
C SER A 11 78.82 -26.28 76.84
N LEU A 12 78.96 -27.31 77.68
CA LEU A 12 80.19 -28.10 77.87
C LEU A 12 79.79 -29.44 78.55
N ARG A 13 79.43 -30.44 77.74
CA ARG A 13 80.20 -31.66 77.37
C ARG A 13 80.55 -32.59 78.55
N TRP A 14 80.07 -33.83 78.56
CA TRP A 14 80.70 -35.02 77.94
C TRP A 14 79.94 -36.33 78.25
N LEU A 15 80.09 -37.30 77.32
CA LEU A 15 79.76 -38.74 77.35
C LEU A 15 78.30 -39.20 77.10
N ILE A 16 78.05 -39.77 75.90
CA ILE A 16 77.51 -41.14 75.65
C ILE A 16 77.33 -41.37 74.11
N ASN A 17 77.96 -42.46 73.61
CA ASN A 17 77.76 -43.26 72.38
C ASN A 17 77.41 -42.65 71.00
N PRO A 18 78.21 -42.87 69.93
CA PRO A 18 77.89 -42.50 68.55
C PRO A 18 77.31 -43.69 67.77
N ARG A 19 76.11 -44.17 68.12
CA ARG A 19 75.29 -44.99 67.21
C ARG A 19 73.81 -44.72 67.46
N ILE A 20 73.15 -44.23 66.42
CA ILE A 20 71.70 -44.09 66.24
C ILE A 20 71.10 -42.96 67.10
N LEU A 21 70.59 -41.90 66.46
CA LEU A 21 69.28 -41.32 66.80
C LEU A 21 68.89 -40.22 65.80
N LEU A 22 68.20 -40.57 64.72
CA LEU A 22 67.31 -39.64 64.01
C LEU A 22 66.00 -39.55 64.81
N VAL A 23 66.08 -39.15 66.09
CA VAL A 23 64.95 -39.07 67.00
C VAL A 23 64.63 -37.61 67.24
N HIS A 24 63.61 -37.21 66.47
CA HIS A 24 62.57 -36.20 66.68
C HIS A 24 62.27 -35.53 65.34
N VAL A 25 61.76 -36.31 64.38
CA VAL A 25 61.03 -35.72 63.25
C VAL A 25 59.59 -35.53 63.73
N VAL A 26 59.29 -34.33 64.24
CA VAL A 26 57.91 -33.88 64.39
C VAL A 26 57.52 -33.25 63.05
N LEU A 27 56.91 -34.04 62.18
CA LEU A 27 56.24 -33.50 61.00
C LEU A 27 54.80 -33.19 61.44
N LEU A 28 54.44 -31.90 61.47
CA LEU A 28 53.07 -31.44 61.76
C LEU A 28 52.36 -31.17 60.42
N ALA A 29 51.22 -31.84 60.27
CA ALA A 29 50.23 -31.75 59.20
C ALA A 29 50.68 -32.26 57.81
N ILE A 30 50.37 -33.52 57.54
CA ILE A 30 50.03 -33.96 56.19
C ILE A 30 48.59 -33.51 55.92
N SER A 31 48.36 -32.84 54.80
CA SER A 31 47.02 -32.63 54.28
C SER A 31 46.87 -33.41 52.98
N ALA A 32 45.68 -33.95 52.75
CA ALA A 32 45.42 -34.80 51.62
C ALA A 32 44.08 -34.43 50.98
N ASN A 33 44.10 -34.16 49.67
CA ASN A 33 42.90 -33.88 48.88
C ASN A 33 42.80 -34.91 47.75
N VAL A 34 41.59 -35.39 47.49
CA VAL A 34 41.34 -36.35 46.41
C VAL A 34 40.99 -35.61 45.13
N PHE A 35 41.65 -35.96 44.03
CA PHE A 35 41.26 -35.50 42.70
C PHE A 35 41.34 -36.68 41.73
N ALA A 36 40.20 -37.10 41.18
CA ALA A 36 40.14 -38.11 40.10
C ALA A 36 40.91 -39.44 40.36
N ALA A 37 40.88 -39.94 41.61
CA ALA A 37 41.61 -41.12 42.11
C ALA A 37 43.12 -40.95 42.38
N ASP A 38 43.61 -39.73 42.30
CA ASP A 38 44.93 -39.34 42.81
C ASP A 38 44.78 -38.68 44.19
N VAL A 39 45.68 -38.98 45.11
CA VAL A 39 45.74 -38.33 46.44
C VAL A 39 46.96 -37.41 46.49
N ALA A 40 46.69 -36.11 46.52
CA ALA A 40 47.73 -35.09 46.62
C ALA A 40 48.10 -34.86 48.09
N LEU A 41 49.37 -35.08 48.43
CA LEU A 41 49.95 -34.94 49.76
C LEU A 41 50.87 -33.73 49.81
N THR A 42 50.81 -32.99 50.91
CA THR A 42 51.77 -31.92 51.26
C THR A 42 52.24 -32.09 52.70
N TRP A 43 53.52 -31.81 52.96
CA TRP A 43 54.10 -31.86 54.32
C TRP A 43 55.14 -30.76 54.56
N ALA A 44 55.46 -30.49 55.83
CA ALA A 44 56.48 -29.52 56.19
C ALA A 44 57.91 -30.06 55.96
N THR A 45 58.87 -29.18 55.66
CA THR A 45 60.29 -29.54 55.62
C THR A 45 60.79 -29.94 57.01
N SER A 46 61.60 -30.99 57.08
CA SER A 46 62.30 -31.40 58.31
C SER A 46 63.35 -30.36 58.73
N THR A 47 63.51 -30.16 60.03
CA THR A 47 64.48 -29.22 60.63
C THR A 47 65.85 -29.86 60.92
N ALA A 48 66.01 -31.15 60.64
CA ALA A 48 67.28 -31.86 60.87
C ALA A 48 68.32 -31.50 59.80
N ALA A 49 69.57 -31.26 60.23
CA ALA A 49 70.65 -30.77 59.37
C ALA A 49 71.12 -31.73 58.25
N ASN A 50 70.77 -33.02 58.34
CA ASN A 50 71.33 -34.09 57.48
C ASN A 50 70.28 -34.80 56.60
N VAL A 51 69.19 -34.11 56.22
CA VAL A 51 68.10 -34.71 55.41
C VAL A 51 68.47 -34.70 53.93
N GLY A 52 68.54 -35.89 53.32
CA GLY A 52 68.76 -36.08 51.88
C GLY A 52 67.49 -36.17 51.03
N GLY A 53 66.31 -36.17 51.67
CA GLY A 53 65.00 -36.12 51.03
C GLY A 53 63.95 -36.97 51.76
N TYR A 54 62.84 -37.26 51.08
CA TYR A 54 61.65 -37.89 51.65
C TYR A 54 61.18 -39.09 50.83
N LYS A 55 60.54 -40.03 51.51
CA LYS A 55 59.76 -41.13 50.91
C LYS A 55 58.34 -41.10 51.46
N VAL A 56 57.37 -41.22 50.57
CA VAL A 56 55.96 -41.37 50.90
C VAL A 56 55.65 -42.85 51.03
N TYR A 57 55.04 -43.26 52.13
CA TYR A 57 54.59 -44.62 52.42
C TYR A 57 53.08 -44.65 52.45
N TYR A 58 52.47 -45.67 51.84
CA TYR A 58 51.02 -45.83 51.84
C TYR A 58 50.55 -47.29 51.81
N GLY A 59 49.35 -47.53 52.32
CA GLY A 59 48.70 -48.84 52.36
C GLY A 59 47.22 -48.74 52.71
N GLN A 60 46.50 -49.85 52.66
CA GLN A 60 45.04 -49.88 52.86
C GLN A 60 44.62 -50.06 54.33
N ASN A 61 45.58 -50.32 55.23
CA ASN A 61 45.34 -50.51 56.66
C ASN A 61 46.22 -49.54 57.46
N SER A 62 45.67 -48.97 58.53
CA SER A 62 46.39 -48.05 59.41
C SER A 62 47.66 -48.73 59.97
N GLY A 63 48.79 -48.02 59.90
CA GLY A 63 50.10 -48.47 60.34
C GLY A 63 50.77 -49.51 59.45
N ILE A 64 50.11 -49.98 58.37
CA ILE A 64 50.64 -51.01 57.47
C ILE A 64 50.80 -50.41 56.06
N TYR A 65 52.02 -50.02 55.72
CA TYR A 65 52.36 -49.43 54.43
C TYR A 65 52.97 -50.47 53.50
N THR A 66 52.23 -50.86 52.45
CA THR A 66 52.65 -51.90 51.49
C THR A 66 53.38 -51.33 50.28
N ALA A 67 53.34 -50.02 50.08
CA ALA A 67 54.00 -49.33 48.99
C ALA A 67 54.75 -48.08 49.49
N SER A 68 55.81 -47.71 48.77
CA SER A 68 56.55 -46.48 49.03
C SER A 68 57.07 -45.85 47.74
N VAL A 69 57.10 -44.52 47.70
CA VAL A 69 57.65 -43.74 46.59
C VAL A 69 58.68 -42.75 47.12
N ASP A 70 59.84 -42.72 46.46
CA ASP A 70 60.87 -41.73 46.72
C ASP A 70 60.59 -40.44 45.96
N VAL A 71 60.54 -39.34 46.70
CA VAL A 71 60.11 -38.03 46.17
C VAL A 71 61.24 -36.99 46.26
N GLY A 72 62.45 -37.42 46.61
CA GLY A 72 63.61 -36.55 46.72
C GLY A 72 63.37 -35.43 47.74
N ASN A 73 63.77 -34.21 47.39
CA ASN A 73 63.63 -33.03 48.24
C ASN A 73 62.25 -32.37 48.15
N SER A 74 61.29 -32.96 47.42
CA SER A 74 59.94 -32.39 47.32
C SER A 74 59.20 -32.52 48.64
N THR A 75 58.42 -31.51 49.00
CA THR A 75 57.49 -31.52 50.14
C THR A 75 56.02 -31.68 49.72
N ARG A 76 55.81 -32.03 48.44
CA ARG A 76 54.51 -32.33 47.87
C ARG A 76 54.61 -33.50 46.90
N TYR A 77 53.61 -34.37 46.89
CA TYR A 77 53.54 -35.48 45.94
C TYR A 77 52.10 -35.94 45.73
N SER A 78 51.73 -36.27 44.49
CA SER A 78 50.45 -36.90 44.18
C SER A 78 50.67 -38.38 43.93
N VAL A 79 49.98 -39.25 44.66
CA VAL A 79 50.04 -40.70 44.44
C VAL A 79 48.98 -41.07 43.41
N PRO A 80 49.35 -41.46 42.18
CA PRO A 80 48.39 -41.78 41.15
C PRO A 80 47.93 -43.23 41.22
N GLY A 81 46.79 -43.53 40.61
CA GLY A 81 46.37 -44.91 40.32
C GLY A 81 45.89 -45.74 41.52
N LEU A 82 45.39 -45.09 42.57
CA LEU A 82 44.82 -45.77 43.74
C LEU A 82 43.45 -46.41 43.41
N GLN A 83 43.12 -47.52 44.08
CA GLN A 83 41.83 -48.17 43.90
C GLN A 83 40.69 -47.29 44.44
N LYS A 84 39.74 -46.94 43.56
CA LYS A 84 38.58 -46.12 43.91
C LYS A 84 37.70 -46.80 44.97
N GLY A 85 37.15 -46.01 45.88
CA GLY A 85 36.32 -46.46 47.01
C GLY A 85 37.11 -47.00 48.21
N VAL A 86 38.43 -47.18 48.08
CA VAL A 86 39.28 -47.74 49.13
C VAL A 86 39.91 -46.62 49.96
N THR A 87 39.97 -46.82 51.28
CA THR A 87 40.70 -45.93 52.19
C THR A 87 42.18 -46.29 52.21
N TYR A 88 43.02 -45.31 51.89
CA TYR A 88 44.46 -45.41 51.99
C TYR A 88 44.97 -44.57 53.15
N TYR A 89 45.98 -45.10 53.85
CA TYR A 89 46.69 -44.45 54.94
C TYR A 89 48.08 -44.07 54.45
N PHE A 90 48.48 -42.82 54.69
CA PHE A 90 49.72 -42.23 54.19
C PHE A 90 50.58 -41.74 55.35
N ALA A 91 51.89 -41.97 55.26
CA ALA A 91 52.89 -41.36 56.13
C ALA A 91 54.17 -41.07 55.34
N VAL A 92 54.96 -40.11 55.81
CA VAL A 92 56.22 -39.72 55.18
C VAL A 92 57.38 -40.04 56.10
N ARG A 93 58.50 -40.50 55.54
CA ARG A 93 59.78 -40.62 56.24
C ARG A 93 60.82 -39.74 55.54
N ALA A 94 61.71 -39.14 56.32
CA ALA A 94 62.90 -38.48 55.81
C ALA A 94 64.07 -39.48 55.80
N TYR A 95 64.93 -39.44 54.78
CA TYR A 95 66.16 -40.22 54.73
C TYR A 95 67.39 -39.30 54.80
N ASP A 96 68.53 -39.82 55.24
CA ASP A 96 69.77 -39.07 55.39
C ASP A 96 70.46 -38.79 54.04
N LEU A 97 71.48 -37.91 53.99
CA LEU A 97 72.21 -37.61 52.75
C LEU A 97 72.77 -38.85 52.03
N THR A 98 73.05 -39.94 52.78
CA THR A 98 73.57 -41.19 52.22
C THR A 98 72.49 -42.19 51.79
N ARG A 99 71.22 -41.90 52.07
CA ARG A 99 70.04 -42.76 51.80
C ARG A 99 70.10 -44.12 52.48
N THR A 100 70.89 -44.25 53.54
CA THR A 100 71.08 -45.52 54.27
C THR A 100 70.20 -45.60 55.51
N THR A 101 69.75 -44.46 56.05
CA THR A 101 68.94 -44.41 57.28
C THR A 101 67.71 -43.55 57.08
N GLU A 102 66.56 -44.00 57.61
CA GLU A 102 65.28 -43.29 57.55
C GLU A 102 64.73 -42.96 58.95
N SER A 103 63.98 -41.85 59.05
CA SER A 103 63.30 -41.40 60.26
C SER A 103 62.22 -42.37 60.74
N ARG A 104 61.57 -42.10 61.87
CA ARG A 104 60.23 -42.68 62.13
C ARG A 104 59.21 -42.11 61.12
N HIS A 105 58.08 -42.80 60.95
CA HIS A 105 56.95 -42.27 60.19
C HIS A 105 56.45 -40.95 60.80
N SER A 106 55.99 -40.04 59.95
CA SER A 106 55.20 -38.88 60.35
C SER A 106 53.88 -39.29 61.03
N ASN A 107 53.04 -38.31 61.38
CA ASN A 107 51.63 -38.61 61.62
C ASN A 107 51.02 -39.26 60.37
N GLU A 108 50.08 -40.17 60.59
CA GLU A 108 49.34 -40.82 59.52
C GLU A 108 48.14 -39.95 59.09
N VAL A 109 47.82 -39.97 57.79
CA VAL A 109 46.59 -39.39 57.25
C VAL A 109 45.88 -40.44 56.44
N SER A 110 44.59 -40.65 56.72
CA SER A 110 43.74 -41.54 55.95
C SER A 110 42.91 -40.74 54.96
N VAL A 111 42.83 -41.21 53.72
CA VAL A 111 41.94 -40.66 52.69
C VAL A 111 41.21 -41.79 51.98
N ASN A 112 39.89 -41.66 51.89
CA ASN A 112 39.11 -42.50 51.00
C ASN A 112 39.27 -42.00 49.56
N ALA A 113 39.89 -42.81 48.69
CA ALA A 113 40.01 -42.51 47.28
C ALA A 113 38.62 -42.44 46.65
N GLN A 114 38.04 -41.23 46.57
CA GLN A 114 36.66 -41.02 46.14
C GLN A 114 36.38 -41.60 44.75
N VAL A 115 35.19 -42.19 44.60
CA VAL A 115 34.65 -42.54 43.28
C VAL A 115 34.22 -41.25 42.61
N SER A 116 34.91 -40.86 41.54
CA SER A 116 34.46 -39.74 40.73
C SER A 116 33.25 -40.16 39.91
N VAL A 117 32.07 -39.60 40.23
CA VAL A 117 30.83 -39.82 39.47
C VAL A 117 30.78 -38.87 38.27
N SER A 118 30.32 -39.37 37.12
CA SER A 118 30.09 -38.51 35.96
C SER A 118 29.01 -37.45 36.30
N PRO A 119 29.11 -36.23 35.77
CA PRO A 119 28.10 -35.20 35.99
C PRO A 119 26.73 -35.66 35.44
N SER A 120 25.64 -35.23 36.08
CA SER A 120 24.29 -35.44 35.55
C SER A 120 23.94 -34.29 34.62
N VAL A 121 23.62 -34.60 33.37
CA VAL A 121 23.34 -33.61 32.34
C VAL A 121 21.85 -33.58 32.00
N ASN A 122 21.25 -32.40 32.05
CA ASN A 122 19.91 -32.14 31.54
C ASN A 122 19.83 -30.67 31.12
N PHE A 123 18.85 -30.32 30.28
CA PHE A 123 18.59 -28.95 29.85
C PHE A 123 17.17 -28.82 29.28
N THR A 124 16.69 -27.59 29.21
CA THR A 124 15.39 -27.25 28.61
C THR A 124 15.59 -26.35 27.39
N ALA A 125 14.64 -26.35 26.47
CA ALA A 125 14.55 -25.41 25.36
C ALA A 125 13.35 -24.49 25.59
N SER A 126 13.49 -23.19 25.29
CA SER A 126 12.41 -22.22 25.44
C SER A 126 11.19 -22.53 24.56
N GLN A 127 11.44 -23.11 23.38
CA GLN A 127 10.43 -23.52 22.40
C GLN A 127 10.96 -24.72 21.61
N THR A 128 10.05 -25.58 21.10
CA THR A 128 10.42 -26.79 20.35
C THR A 128 10.06 -26.72 18.86
N SER A 129 9.32 -25.69 18.43
CA SER A 129 8.94 -25.53 17.02
C SER A 129 8.66 -24.08 16.63
N GLY A 130 8.96 -23.71 15.39
CA GLY A 130 8.63 -22.40 14.81
C GLY A 130 9.12 -22.26 13.36
N THR A 131 8.94 -21.09 12.76
CA THR A 131 9.34 -20.80 11.37
C THR A 131 10.73 -20.18 11.30
N ALA A 132 11.52 -20.53 10.29
CA ALA A 132 12.83 -19.92 10.05
C ALA A 132 12.72 -18.42 9.68
N PRO A 133 13.65 -17.56 10.17
CA PRO A 133 14.69 -17.85 11.15
C PRO A 133 14.10 -18.04 12.56
N PHE A 134 14.46 -19.14 13.22
CA PHE A 134 13.89 -19.52 14.51
C PHE A 134 14.93 -19.48 15.63
N VAL A 135 14.68 -18.67 16.67
CA VAL A 135 15.61 -18.48 17.80
C VAL A 135 15.16 -19.26 19.01
N VAL A 136 16.04 -20.12 19.54
CA VAL A 136 15.79 -20.96 20.71
C VAL A 136 16.85 -20.69 21.78
N THR A 137 16.41 -20.57 23.02
CA THR A 137 17.27 -20.47 24.19
C THR A 137 17.30 -21.81 24.91
N TYR A 138 18.51 -22.32 25.21
CA TYR A 138 18.73 -23.56 25.93
C TYR A 138 19.28 -23.29 27.32
N THR A 139 18.55 -23.75 28.34
CA THR A 139 18.90 -23.54 29.74
C THR A 139 19.34 -24.86 30.37
N PRO A 140 20.63 -25.02 30.73
CA PRO A 140 21.13 -26.23 31.36
C PRO A 140 20.61 -26.38 32.80
N THR A 141 20.27 -27.61 33.18
CA THR A 141 19.88 -28.05 34.53
C THR A 141 20.82 -29.15 35.02
N THR A 142 22.11 -29.00 34.69
CA THR A 142 23.18 -29.96 34.96
C THR A 142 23.67 -29.91 36.40
N THR A 143 24.01 -31.05 37.00
CA THR A 143 24.55 -31.15 38.37
C THR A 143 25.84 -31.98 38.41
N GLY A 144 26.65 -31.80 39.46
CA GLY A 144 27.97 -32.46 39.62
C GLY A 144 29.15 -31.53 39.33
N ILE A 145 30.37 -32.06 39.41
CA ILE A 145 31.61 -31.30 39.13
C ILE A 145 31.83 -31.28 37.62
N ILE A 146 31.87 -30.08 37.05
CA ILE A 146 32.03 -29.85 35.61
C ILE A 146 33.44 -29.28 35.36
N THR A 147 34.16 -29.87 34.42
CA THR A 147 35.46 -29.40 33.92
C THR A 147 35.42 -29.04 32.44
N GLY A 148 34.35 -29.42 31.73
CA GLY A 148 34.07 -28.96 30.38
C GLY A 148 32.66 -29.24 29.91
N TRP A 149 32.23 -28.57 28.86
CA TRP A 149 30.92 -28.74 28.25
C TRP A 149 30.99 -28.53 26.74
N ARG A 150 30.05 -29.13 26.02
CA ARG A 150 29.87 -29.02 24.57
C ARG A 150 28.40 -29.12 24.19
N TRP A 151 27.86 -28.06 23.63
CA TRP A 151 26.60 -28.02 22.92
C TRP A 151 26.78 -28.50 21.47
N SER A 152 25.85 -29.32 21.00
CA SER A 152 25.65 -29.64 19.58
C SER A 152 24.22 -29.27 19.20
N PHE A 153 24.07 -28.38 18.22
CA PHE A 153 22.76 -27.83 17.87
C PHE A 153 22.02 -28.60 16.77
N GLY A 154 22.59 -29.70 16.29
CA GLY A 154 21.99 -30.57 15.26
C GLY A 154 22.13 -30.05 13.82
N ASP A 155 22.69 -28.86 13.61
CA ASP A 155 22.95 -28.24 12.30
C ASP A 155 24.43 -28.27 11.90
N GLY A 156 25.23 -29.10 12.58
CA GLY A 156 26.68 -29.17 12.44
C GLY A 156 27.45 -28.13 13.26
N THR A 157 26.78 -27.12 13.83
CA THR A 157 27.43 -26.15 14.71
C THR A 157 27.51 -26.67 16.15
N THR A 158 28.63 -26.36 16.81
CA THR A 158 28.86 -26.73 18.21
C THR A 158 29.42 -25.55 18.99
N ASN A 159 29.14 -25.48 20.29
CA ASN A 159 29.75 -24.52 21.21
C ASN A 159 30.36 -25.29 22.38
N ALA A 160 31.61 -25.05 22.75
CA ALA A 160 32.31 -25.80 23.80
C ALA A 160 33.15 -24.88 24.70
N GLY A 161 33.39 -25.31 25.94
CA GLY A 161 34.23 -24.58 26.89
C GLY A 161 34.66 -25.43 28.09
N THR A 162 35.62 -24.92 28.86
CA THR A 162 36.22 -25.59 30.04
C THR A 162 35.85 -24.88 31.35
N SER A 163 34.58 -24.54 31.52
CA SER A 163 34.06 -23.82 32.70
C SER A 163 33.45 -24.78 33.72
N SER A 164 33.44 -24.38 35.00
CA SER A 164 32.77 -25.08 36.10
C SER A 164 31.24 -24.96 36.08
N THR A 165 30.70 -24.08 35.24
CA THR A 165 29.27 -23.94 34.97
C THR A 165 28.99 -24.01 33.47
N VAL A 166 27.86 -24.61 33.09
CA VAL A 166 27.40 -24.62 31.70
C VAL A 166 26.61 -23.34 31.44
N PRO A 167 26.99 -22.51 30.45
CA PRO A 167 26.24 -21.31 30.13
C PRO A 167 24.94 -21.65 29.38
N THR A 168 23.93 -20.80 29.57
CA THR A 168 22.75 -20.73 28.68
C THR A 168 23.22 -20.46 27.26
N ALA A 169 22.69 -21.21 26.29
CA ALA A 169 23.02 -21.05 24.87
C ALA A 169 21.83 -20.46 24.11
N ILE A 170 22.09 -19.55 23.16
CA ILE A 170 21.09 -19.01 22.24
C ILE A 170 21.48 -19.43 20.84
N LYS A 171 20.54 -20.05 20.10
CA LYS A 171 20.76 -20.51 18.74
C LYS A 171 19.68 -19.99 17.80
N SER A 172 20.09 -19.44 16.67
CA SER A 172 19.21 -19.12 15.55
C SER A 172 19.36 -20.20 14.46
N TYR A 173 18.25 -20.80 14.06
CA TYR A 173 18.14 -21.75 12.96
C TYR A 173 17.64 -21.03 11.72
N ALA A 174 18.52 -20.84 10.74
CA ALA A 174 18.21 -20.10 9.51
C ALA A 174 17.39 -20.90 8.49
N ASN A 175 17.42 -22.23 8.57
CA ASN A 175 16.80 -23.12 7.59
C ASN A 175 15.74 -24.01 8.26
N ALA A 176 14.78 -24.49 7.46
CA ALA A 176 13.83 -25.50 7.89
C ALA A 176 14.54 -26.85 8.08
N GLY A 177 14.10 -27.62 9.07
CA GLY A 177 14.69 -28.91 9.41
C GLY A 177 14.32 -29.39 10.81
N ALA A 178 14.65 -30.64 11.10
CA ALA A 178 14.56 -31.23 12.42
C ALA A 178 15.97 -31.31 13.02
N TYR A 179 16.20 -30.59 14.12
CA TYR A 179 17.52 -30.45 14.73
C TYR A 179 17.61 -31.22 16.05
N ALA A 180 18.45 -32.25 16.09
CA ALA A 180 18.72 -33.04 17.28
C ALA A 180 19.77 -32.32 18.16
N VAL A 181 19.30 -31.62 19.19
CA VAL A 181 20.15 -30.84 20.10
C VAL A 181 20.62 -31.71 21.25
N SER A 182 21.91 -31.65 21.55
CA SER A 182 22.52 -32.34 22.69
C SER A 182 23.50 -31.47 23.45
N LEU A 183 23.62 -31.76 24.74
CA LEU A 183 24.62 -31.20 25.65
C LEU A 183 25.48 -32.34 26.18
N THR A 184 26.79 -32.25 25.98
CA THR A 184 27.79 -33.13 26.59
C THR A 184 28.52 -32.37 27.68
N VAL A 185 28.65 -32.96 28.87
CA VAL A 185 29.35 -32.38 30.03
C VAL A 185 30.44 -33.34 30.47
N THR A 186 31.64 -32.81 30.72
CA THR A 186 32.82 -33.54 31.17
C THR A 186 33.11 -33.16 32.62
N GLY A 187 33.42 -34.15 33.45
CA GLY A 187 33.87 -33.96 34.83
C GLY A 187 34.95 -34.99 35.21
N PRO A 188 35.46 -34.93 36.46
CA PRO A 188 36.46 -35.87 36.96
C PRO A 188 36.00 -37.34 36.96
N GLY A 189 34.68 -37.57 36.90
CA GLY A 189 34.06 -38.90 36.82
C GLY A 189 33.74 -39.36 35.40
N GLY A 190 34.19 -38.65 34.37
CA GLY A 190 33.91 -38.96 32.96
C GLY A 190 32.94 -37.98 32.32
N THR A 191 32.36 -38.38 31.18
CA THR A 191 31.48 -37.55 30.36
C THR A 191 30.05 -38.09 30.36
N ALA A 192 29.07 -37.20 30.38
CA ALA A 192 27.67 -37.53 30.18
C ALA A 192 27.06 -36.67 29.07
N THR A 193 26.17 -37.24 28.27
CA THR A 193 25.48 -36.55 27.17
C THR A 193 23.98 -36.71 27.31
N GLN A 194 23.24 -35.58 27.23
CA GLN A 194 21.79 -35.58 27.08
C GLN A 194 21.43 -35.04 25.70
N THR A 195 20.47 -35.68 25.05
CA THR A 195 19.82 -35.21 23.81
C THR A 195 18.37 -34.91 24.13
N LEU A 196 17.78 -33.85 23.54
CA LEU A 196 16.34 -33.65 23.63
C LEU A 196 15.60 -34.87 23.06
N SER A 197 14.52 -35.29 23.72
CA SER A 197 13.71 -36.43 23.29
C SER A 197 13.06 -36.22 21.93
N ASN A 198 12.63 -34.99 21.64
CA ASN A 198 12.13 -34.55 20.35
C ASN A 198 13.07 -33.51 19.73
N PRO A 199 13.32 -33.54 18.42
CA PRO A 199 14.13 -32.54 17.75
C PRO A 199 13.42 -31.17 17.73
N ILE A 200 14.21 -30.10 17.67
CA ILE A 200 13.68 -28.77 17.38
C ILE A 200 13.20 -28.76 15.93
N THR A 201 11.92 -28.46 15.72
CA THR A 201 11.29 -28.50 14.39
C THR A 201 11.17 -27.10 13.82
N VAL A 202 11.95 -26.79 12.80
CA VAL A 202 11.90 -25.51 12.10
C VAL A 202 11.20 -25.69 10.77
N THR A 203 10.13 -24.94 10.54
CA THR A 203 9.38 -24.95 9.29
C THR A 203 9.75 -23.79 8.39
N THR A 204 9.49 -23.95 7.09
CA THR A 204 9.69 -22.87 6.11
C THR A 204 8.67 -21.75 6.37
N PRO A 205 9.06 -20.47 6.36
CA PRO A 205 8.09 -19.38 6.45
C PRO A 205 7.15 -19.36 5.23
N PRO A 206 5.90 -18.89 5.38
CA PRO A 206 5.02 -18.67 4.25
C PRO A 206 5.62 -17.61 3.30
N PRO A 207 5.31 -17.66 2.00
CA PRO A 207 5.71 -16.62 1.07
C PRO A 207 5.13 -15.26 1.46
N THR A 208 5.84 -14.18 1.15
CA THR A 208 5.29 -12.82 1.28
C THR A 208 4.64 -12.40 -0.04
N VAL A 209 3.55 -11.66 0.05
CA VAL A 209 2.83 -11.16 -1.11
C VAL A 209 2.50 -9.70 -0.98
N ASN A 210 2.79 -8.98 -2.05
CA ASN A 210 2.32 -7.66 -2.34
C ASN A 210 2.12 -7.54 -3.85
N PHE A 211 1.51 -6.46 -4.32
CA PHE A 211 1.45 -6.14 -5.73
C PHE A 211 1.08 -4.68 -5.94
N THR A 212 1.34 -4.16 -7.14
CA THR A 212 0.91 -2.82 -7.56
C THR A 212 -0.11 -2.92 -8.69
N ALA A 213 -0.94 -1.89 -8.82
CA ALA A 213 -1.81 -1.66 -9.96
C ALA A 213 -1.30 -0.44 -10.74
N SER A 214 -1.30 -0.50 -12.08
CA SER A 214 -0.83 0.61 -12.92
C SER A 214 -1.66 1.88 -12.79
N GLN A 215 -2.93 1.73 -12.41
CA GLN A 215 -3.85 2.81 -12.10
C GLN A 215 -4.97 2.28 -11.19
N THR A 216 -5.47 3.13 -10.30
CA THR A 216 -6.59 2.82 -9.39
C THR A 216 -7.87 3.57 -9.75
N SER A 217 -7.85 4.39 -10.82
CA SER A 217 -9.02 5.08 -11.33
C SER A 217 -8.93 5.37 -12.83
N GLY A 218 -10.08 5.44 -13.50
CA GLY A 218 -10.18 5.94 -14.87
C GLY A 218 -11.54 5.60 -15.49
N THR A 219 -11.71 5.75 -16.79
CA THR A 219 -12.99 5.52 -17.47
C THR A 219 -13.08 4.13 -18.10
N ALA A 220 -14.29 3.57 -18.19
CA ALA A 220 -14.55 2.31 -18.87
C ALA A 220 -14.33 2.45 -20.40
N PRO A 221 -13.72 1.46 -21.07
CA PRO A 221 -13.05 0.30 -20.47
C PRO A 221 -11.69 0.68 -19.85
N LEU A 222 -11.51 0.39 -18.57
CA LEU A 222 -10.27 0.70 -17.84
C LEU A 222 -9.32 -0.49 -17.84
N GLY A 223 -8.20 -0.40 -18.57
CA GLY A 223 -7.13 -1.39 -18.54
C GLY A 223 -6.20 -1.21 -17.34
N VAL A 224 -6.17 -2.13 -16.39
CA VAL A 224 -5.27 -2.11 -15.23
C VAL A 224 -4.29 -3.26 -15.33
N THR A 225 -2.99 -2.96 -15.22
CA THR A 225 -1.94 -3.98 -15.13
C THR A 225 -1.55 -4.17 -13.67
N PHE A 226 -1.63 -5.41 -13.21
CA PHE A 226 -1.22 -5.82 -11.88
C PHE A 226 0.19 -6.41 -11.93
N THR A 227 1.09 -5.91 -11.08
CA THR A 227 2.47 -6.37 -11.00
C THR A 227 2.74 -6.97 -9.62
N PRO A 228 2.92 -8.29 -9.51
CA PRO A 228 3.17 -8.95 -8.23
C PRO A 228 4.57 -8.63 -7.69
N VAL A 229 4.66 -8.45 -6.36
CA VAL A 229 5.90 -8.29 -5.60
C VAL A 229 5.88 -9.31 -4.48
N THR A 230 6.54 -10.45 -4.70
CA THR A 230 6.47 -11.60 -3.80
C THR A 230 7.86 -12.12 -3.45
N THR A 231 8.04 -12.64 -2.23
CA THR A 231 9.28 -13.32 -1.83
C THR A 231 8.98 -14.70 -1.24
N GLY A 232 9.99 -15.58 -1.23
CA GLY A 232 9.86 -16.96 -0.78
C GLY A 232 9.54 -17.94 -1.92
N VAL A 233 9.40 -19.22 -1.57
CA VAL A 233 9.12 -20.29 -2.53
C VAL A 233 7.61 -20.34 -2.80
N ILE A 234 7.21 -20.17 -4.06
CA ILE A 234 5.81 -20.15 -4.50
C ILE A 234 5.50 -21.43 -5.28
N THR A 235 4.55 -22.21 -4.77
CA THR A 235 4.03 -23.43 -5.40
C THR A 235 2.69 -23.21 -6.11
N GLY A 236 1.96 -22.13 -5.78
CA GLY A 236 0.74 -21.73 -6.47
C GLY A 236 0.34 -20.29 -6.21
N TRP A 237 -0.48 -19.71 -7.08
CA TRP A 237 -1.00 -18.34 -6.93
C TRP A 237 -2.39 -18.19 -7.56
N GLN A 238 -3.15 -17.21 -7.07
CA GLN A 238 -4.48 -16.86 -7.58
C GLN A 238 -4.73 -15.35 -7.44
N TRP A 239 -5.03 -14.72 -8.57
CA TRP A 239 -5.63 -13.39 -8.68
C TRP A 239 -7.15 -13.48 -8.57
N ASN A 240 -7.73 -12.54 -7.83
CA ASN A 240 -9.14 -12.18 -7.89
C ASN A 240 -9.21 -10.69 -8.23
N PHE A 241 -9.89 -10.33 -9.32
CA PHE A 241 -9.93 -8.95 -9.83
C PHE A 241 -11.06 -8.10 -9.24
N GLY A 242 -11.87 -8.65 -8.33
CA GLY A 242 -12.98 -7.94 -7.68
C GLY A 242 -14.25 -7.80 -8.53
N ASP A 243 -14.24 -8.28 -9.77
CA ASP A 243 -15.40 -8.31 -10.69
C ASP A 243 -16.01 -9.71 -10.85
N GLY A 244 -15.64 -10.64 -9.97
CA GLY A 244 -16.03 -12.05 -10.03
C GLY A 244 -15.12 -12.92 -10.92
N THR A 245 -14.15 -12.34 -11.63
CA THR A 245 -13.18 -13.10 -12.42
C THR A 245 -11.90 -13.40 -11.63
N THR A 246 -11.32 -14.58 -11.86
CA THR A 246 -10.10 -15.04 -11.21
C THR A 246 -9.10 -15.59 -12.23
N GLN A 247 -7.81 -15.54 -11.90
CA GLN A 247 -6.75 -16.19 -12.68
C GLN A 247 -5.82 -16.92 -11.73
N SER A 248 -5.47 -18.17 -12.01
CA SER A 248 -4.60 -18.98 -11.15
C SER A 248 -3.50 -19.68 -11.95
N GLY A 249 -2.41 -20.02 -11.27
CA GLY A 249 -1.31 -20.80 -11.85
C GLY A 249 -0.53 -21.58 -10.80
N THR A 250 0.28 -22.53 -11.28
CA THR A 250 1.18 -23.36 -10.47
C THR A 250 2.64 -23.00 -10.79
N THR A 251 3.52 -23.10 -9.78
CA THR A 251 5.01 -23.04 -9.85
C THR A 251 5.65 -22.03 -10.82
N GLY A 252 6.38 -21.04 -10.27
CA GLY A 252 7.21 -20.08 -11.04
C GLY A 252 6.95 -18.62 -10.68
N ASN A 253 7.65 -17.68 -11.35
CA ASN A 253 7.41 -16.24 -11.18
C ASN A 253 5.97 -15.91 -11.58
N ILE A 254 5.23 -15.24 -10.69
CA ILE A 254 3.87 -14.78 -10.97
C ILE A 254 3.96 -13.71 -12.08
N PRO A 255 3.27 -13.89 -13.22
CA PRO A 255 3.33 -12.91 -14.30
C PRO A 255 2.60 -11.62 -13.92
N SER A 256 3.10 -10.48 -14.41
CA SER A 256 2.27 -9.28 -14.49
C SER A 256 1.10 -9.56 -15.43
N THR A 257 -0.12 -9.21 -15.00
CA THR A 257 -1.34 -9.52 -15.75
C THR A 257 -2.16 -8.26 -15.97
N SER A 258 -2.78 -8.13 -17.14
CA SER A 258 -3.62 -6.99 -17.47
C SER A 258 -5.09 -7.38 -17.43
N LYS A 259 -5.92 -6.59 -16.75
CA LYS A 259 -7.37 -6.75 -16.65
C LYS A 259 -8.05 -5.51 -17.22
N SER A 260 -9.02 -5.69 -18.10
CA SER A 260 -9.91 -4.62 -18.55
C SER A 260 -11.22 -4.66 -17.79
N TYR A 261 -11.57 -3.56 -17.14
CA TYR A 261 -12.86 -3.36 -16.50
C TYR A 261 -13.78 -2.60 -17.44
N GLY A 262 -14.70 -3.32 -18.09
CA GLY A 262 -15.61 -2.77 -19.09
C GLY A 262 -16.83 -2.04 -18.51
N ASN A 263 -17.15 -2.27 -17.25
CA ASN A 263 -18.31 -1.67 -16.58
C ASN A 263 -17.86 -0.63 -15.57
N VAL A 264 -18.72 0.37 -15.38
CA VAL A 264 -18.58 1.35 -14.29
C VAL A 264 -18.75 0.63 -12.96
N GLY A 265 -17.90 0.94 -11.99
CA GLY A 265 -17.94 0.28 -10.70
C GLY A 265 -16.68 0.45 -9.87
N SER A 266 -16.69 -0.17 -8.70
CA SER A 266 -15.58 -0.20 -7.75
C SER A 266 -15.14 -1.66 -7.56
N TYR A 267 -13.86 -1.95 -7.81
CA TYR A 267 -13.34 -3.32 -7.86
C TYR A 267 -12.18 -3.49 -6.87
N VAL A 268 -12.31 -4.44 -5.93
CA VAL A 268 -11.28 -4.75 -4.94
C VAL A 268 -10.52 -5.99 -5.39
N ALA A 269 -9.32 -5.79 -5.95
CA ALA A 269 -8.47 -6.90 -6.39
C ALA A 269 -7.60 -7.45 -5.25
N SER A 270 -7.31 -8.75 -5.30
CA SER A 270 -6.44 -9.45 -4.35
C SER A 270 -5.58 -10.52 -5.04
N LEU A 271 -4.42 -10.80 -4.44
CA LEU A 271 -3.49 -11.85 -4.84
C LEU A 271 -3.26 -12.79 -3.66
N THR A 272 -3.55 -14.08 -3.85
CA THR A 272 -3.21 -15.15 -2.91
C THR A 272 -2.04 -15.95 -3.47
N VAL A 273 -1.03 -16.21 -2.65
CA VAL A 273 0.12 -17.05 -2.98
C VAL A 273 0.24 -18.20 -1.98
N THR A 274 0.67 -19.35 -2.48
CA THR A 274 0.85 -20.58 -1.72
C THR A 274 2.29 -21.04 -1.86
N GLY A 275 2.90 -21.45 -0.75
CA GLY A 275 4.23 -22.02 -0.70
C GLY A 275 4.33 -23.15 0.32
N PRO A 276 5.52 -23.76 0.48
CA PRO A 276 5.74 -24.86 1.42
C PRO A 276 5.47 -24.47 2.89
N GLY A 277 5.59 -23.18 3.22
CA GLY A 277 5.32 -22.64 4.54
C GLY A 277 3.87 -22.19 4.79
N GLY A 278 2.97 -22.38 3.81
CA GLY A 278 1.57 -21.97 3.90
C GLY A 278 1.15 -20.95 2.84
N THR A 279 0.08 -20.22 3.10
CA THR A 279 -0.55 -19.27 2.18
C THR A 279 -0.51 -17.84 2.72
N ALA A 280 -0.38 -16.87 1.83
CA ALA A 280 -0.51 -15.44 2.14
C ALA A 280 -1.39 -14.74 1.10
N THR A 281 -2.18 -13.75 1.52
CA THR A 281 -3.07 -12.98 0.65
C THR A 281 -2.89 -11.49 0.88
N GLN A 282 -2.72 -10.73 -0.21
CA GLN A 282 -2.76 -9.27 -0.19
C GLN A 282 -4.03 -8.79 -0.91
N THR A 283 -4.68 -7.76 -0.36
CA THR A 283 -5.81 -7.06 -0.99
C THR A 283 -5.42 -5.60 -1.20
N LEU A 284 -5.83 -5.01 -2.32
CA LEU A 284 -5.69 -3.57 -2.53
C LEU A 284 -6.50 -2.82 -1.46
N SER A 285 -5.86 -1.88 -0.77
CA SER A 285 -6.50 -1.05 0.27
C SER A 285 -7.52 -0.06 -0.33
N ASP A 286 -7.22 0.48 -1.52
CA ASP A 286 -8.14 1.33 -2.27
C ASP A 286 -8.68 0.57 -3.48
N PRO A 287 -10.01 0.58 -3.72
CA PRO A 287 -10.58 -0.11 -4.86
C PRO A 287 -10.24 0.60 -6.18
N ILE A 288 -10.17 -0.18 -7.25
CA ILE A 288 -10.10 0.34 -8.61
C ILE A 288 -11.45 0.94 -8.98
N THR A 289 -11.47 2.24 -9.25
CA THR A 289 -12.68 3.00 -9.56
C THR A 289 -12.80 3.23 -11.05
N VAL A 290 -13.81 2.64 -11.67
CA VAL A 290 -14.08 2.75 -13.11
C VAL A 290 -15.29 3.64 -13.30
N ALA A 291 -15.08 4.81 -13.91
CA ALA A 291 -16.10 5.79 -14.23
C ALA A 291 -16.61 5.59 -15.67
N ALA A 292 -17.77 6.16 -16.02
CA ALA A 292 -18.25 6.13 -17.40
C ALA A 292 -17.36 7.02 -18.31
N PRO A 293 -17.07 6.62 -19.56
CA PRO A 293 -16.45 7.51 -20.54
C PRO A 293 -17.34 8.75 -20.72
N GLN A 294 -16.73 9.93 -20.62
CA GLN A 294 -17.42 11.23 -20.67
C GLN A 294 -17.57 11.70 -22.14
N PRO A 295 -18.71 12.27 -22.54
CA PRO A 295 -18.82 13.04 -23.78
C PRO A 295 -17.96 14.31 -23.69
N ASN A 296 -17.06 14.54 -24.66
CA ASN A 296 -16.27 15.77 -24.76
C ASN A 296 -17.07 16.86 -25.48
N ILE A 297 -17.56 17.89 -24.77
CA ILE A 297 -18.10 19.13 -25.38
C ILE A 297 -17.60 20.36 -24.60
N SER A 298 -17.10 21.38 -25.32
CA SER A 298 -16.57 22.64 -24.78
C SER A 298 -17.51 23.83 -25.04
N THR A 299 -17.99 24.39 -23.92
CA THR A 299 -18.29 25.78 -23.57
C THR A 299 -19.27 26.62 -24.40
N ALA A 300 -20.50 26.70 -23.90
CA ALA A 300 -21.36 27.88 -23.97
C ALA A 300 -20.65 29.12 -23.36
N SER A 301 -21.10 30.34 -23.69
CA SER A 301 -20.64 31.58 -23.04
C SER A 301 -20.80 31.46 -21.53
N LYS A 302 -19.68 31.38 -20.81
CA LYS A 302 -19.64 31.17 -19.36
C LYS A 302 -20.30 32.34 -18.63
N VAL A 303 -21.51 32.14 -18.11
CA VAL A 303 -22.17 33.06 -17.19
C VAL A 303 -21.31 33.17 -15.92
N SER A 304 -21.04 34.39 -15.47
CA SER A 304 -20.15 34.61 -14.32
C SER A 304 -20.64 33.83 -13.10
N GLY A 305 -19.74 33.03 -12.54
CA GLY A 305 -19.99 32.21 -11.36
C GLY A 305 -20.89 30.99 -11.57
N LEU A 306 -21.49 30.78 -12.75
CA LEU A 306 -22.27 29.58 -13.05
C LEU A 306 -21.32 28.40 -13.24
N VAL A 307 -21.49 27.36 -12.41
CA VAL A 307 -20.63 26.17 -12.41
C VAL A 307 -21.37 24.89 -12.76
N ALA A 308 -22.70 24.87 -12.74
CA ALA A 308 -23.48 23.78 -13.33
C ALA A 308 -24.86 24.28 -13.75
N ALA A 309 -25.38 23.79 -14.88
CA ALA A 309 -26.72 24.13 -15.36
C ALA A 309 -27.37 22.94 -16.09
N TYR A 310 -28.53 22.48 -15.63
CA TYR A 310 -29.22 21.30 -16.14
C TYR A 310 -30.69 21.61 -16.49
N GLY A 311 -30.98 21.73 -17.79
CA GLY A 311 -32.35 21.95 -18.31
C GLY A 311 -33.11 20.67 -18.64
N PHE A 312 -32.46 19.50 -18.63
CA PHE A 312 -33.08 18.18 -18.87
C PHE A 312 -33.79 17.98 -20.23
N ASP A 313 -33.47 18.83 -21.21
CA ASP A 313 -34.04 18.87 -22.56
C ASP A 313 -33.48 17.83 -23.53
N GLU A 314 -32.63 16.92 -23.07
CA GLU A 314 -32.04 15.90 -23.94
C GLU A 314 -33.11 14.96 -24.49
N SER A 315 -32.98 14.61 -25.78
CA SER A 315 -34.00 13.81 -26.49
C SER A 315 -34.21 12.40 -25.91
N ASN A 316 -33.18 11.79 -25.32
CA ASN A 316 -33.22 10.50 -24.64
C ASN A 316 -31.87 10.25 -23.92
N GLY A 317 -31.73 9.07 -23.33
CA GLY A 317 -30.48 8.62 -22.72
C GLY A 317 -30.40 8.89 -21.22
N ILE A 318 -29.30 8.43 -20.64
CA ILE A 318 -29.05 8.50 -19.20
C ILE A 318 -28.19 9.67 -18.77
N TYR A 319 -27.68 10.44 -19.73
CA TYR A 319 -26.82 11.57 -19.48
C TYR A 319 -27.66 12.85 -19.33
N VAL A 320 -27.14 13.74 -18.49
CA VAL A 320 -27.64 15.09 -18.27
C VAL A 320 -26.52 16.04 -18.62
N GLU A 321 -26.78 16.91 -19.60
CA GLU A 321 -25.84 17.87 -20.14
C GLU A 321 -25.66 19.05 -19.17
N ASP A 322 -24.41 19.48 -18.99
CA ASP A 322 -24.08 20.70 -18.25
C ASP A 322 -23.96 21.89 -19.21
N ALA A 323 -25.00 22.73 -19.23
CA ALA A 323 -25.05 23.93 -20.05
C ALA A 323 -24.17 25.09 -19.52
N SER A 324 -23.54 24.96 -18.34
CA SER A 324 -22.70 26.02 -17.77
C SER A 324 -21.35 26.18 -18.48
N GLY A 325 -20.92 25.14 -19.21
CA GLY A 325 -19.57 25.05 -19.77
C GLY A 325 -18.49 24.67 -18.75
N SER A 326 -18.85 24.25 -17.54
CA SER A 326 -17.88 23.81 -16.51
C SER A 326 -17.58 22.31 -16.55
N GLY A 327 -18.28 21.55 -17.39
CA GLY A 327 -18.04 20.13 -17.60
C GLY A 327 -18.54 19.24 -16.47
N ASN A 328 -19.49 19.72 -15.67
CA ASN A 328 -20.07 18.99 -14.54
C ASN A 328 -21.26 18.15 -15.01
N PHE A 329 -21.06 17.23 -15.96
CA PHE A 329 -22.13 16.40 -16.51
C PHE A 329 -22.76 15.47 -15.47
N GLY A 330 -24.06 15.23 -15.60
CA GLY A 330 -24.81 14.29 -14.77
C GLY A 330 -25.13 12.99 -15.50
N TYR A 331 -25.45 11.94 -14.75
CA TYR A 331 -25.99 10.70 -15.30
C TYR A 331 -26.91 9.99 -14.30
N PHE A 332 -27.74 9.06 -14.76
CA PHE A 332 -28.60 8.21 -13.92
C PHE A 332 -28.71 6.79 -14.48
N SER A 333 -29.31 5.84 -13.76
CA SER A 333 -29.46 4.45 -14.26
C SER A 333 -30.58 4.34 -15.31
N SER A 334 -30.36 3.51 -16.33
CA SER A 334 -31.15 3.47 -17.58
C SER A 334 -32.63 3.04 -17.51
N SER A 335 -33.18 2.72 -16.34
CA SER A 335 -34.52 2.12 -16.23
C SER A 335 -35.51 2.87 -15.33
N SER A 336 -35.12 4.00 -14.71
CA SER A 336 -35.86 4.46 -13.53
C SER A 336 -36.18 5.95 -13.45
N LEU A 337 -35.37 6.84 -14.05
CA LEU A 337 -35.75 8.23 -14.31
C LEU A 337 -36.21 8.37 -15.76
N THR A 338 -37.29 9.12 -15.96
CA THR A 338 -37.87 9.38 -17.27
C THR A 338 -38.02 10.88 -17.49
N ARG A 339 -37.82 11.31 -18.73
CA ARG A 339 -38.09 12.68 -19.14
C ARG A 339 -39.56 12.82 -19.48
N ILE A 340 -40.20 13.85 -18.95
CA ILE A 340 -41.57 14.23 -19.31
C ILE A 340 -41.53 15.40 -20.28
N THR A 341 -42.38 15.35 -21.30
CA THR A 341 -42.69 16.51 -22.13
C THR A 341 -43.68 17.38 -21.34
N ASN A 342 -43.45 18.70 -21.27
CA ASN A 342 -44.12 19.66 -20.35
C ASN A 342 -43.42 19.83 -18.98
N GLY A 343 -42.10 20.03 -19.00
CA GLY A 343 -41.37 20.64 -17.89
C GLY A 343 -41.84 22.07 -17.59
N ARG A 344 -41.16 22.75 -16.66
CA ARG A 344 -41.36 24.19 -16.46
C ARG A 344 -40.95 24.93 -17.73
N PHE A 345 -39.86 24.51 -18.34
CA PHE A 345 -39.46 24.84 -19.70
C PHE A 345 -39.06 23.52 -20.39
N GLY A 346 -39.50 23.31 -21.63
CA GLY A 346 -39.14 22.09 -22.37
C GLY A 346 -39.50 20.79 -21.65
N ASN A 347 -38.50 19.96 -21.35
CA ASN A 347 -38.64 18.68 -20.65
C ASN A 347 -38.20 18.77 -19.18
N ALA A 348 -38.72 17.88 -18.32
CA ALA A 348 -38.26 17.75 -16.94
C ALA A 348 -37.97 16.29 -16.57
N LEU A 349 -37.17 16.05 -15.53
CA LEU A 349 -36.93 14.71 -14.99
C LEU A 349 -37.98 14.33 -13.95
N ARG A 350 -38.52 13.11 -14.07
CA ARG A 350 -39.47 12.50 -13.13
C ARG A 350 -38.77 11.63 -12.09
N PHE A 351 -38.97 11.96 -10.82
CA PHE A 351 -38.46 11.25 -9.65
C PHE A 351 -39.60 10.54 -8.90
N ASN A 352 -39.34 9.32 -8.43
CA ASN A 352 -40.38 8.43 -7.89
C ASN A 352 -40.58 8.54 -6.35
N GLY A 353 -39.69 9.22 -5.63
CA GLY A 353 -39.73 9.37 -4.18
C GLY A 353 -39.13 8.23 -3.36
N THR A 354 -38.62 7.17 -3.99
CA THR A 354 -38.11 5.97 -3.30
C THR A 354 -36.69 5.61 -3.71
N SER A 355 -36.31 5.92 -4.94
CA SER A 355 -35.01 5.58 -5.51
C SER A 355 -34.66 6.55 -6.64
N ASN A 356 -33.38 6.53 -7.05
CA ASN A 356 -32.84 7.23 -8.21
C ASN A 356 -32.68 8.73 -8.03
N TRP A 357 -31.57 9.21 -8.55
CA TRP A 357 -31.13 10.58 -8.57
C TRP A 357 -30.25 10.75 -9.81
N VAL A 358 -30.03 11.99 -10.22
CA VAL A 358 -28.92 12.28 -11.13
C VAL A 358 -27.65 12.34 -10.30
N THR A 359 -26.62 11.61 -10.70
CA THR A 359 -25.28 11.69 -10.11
C THR A 359 -24.40 12.57 -10.98
N VAL A 360 -23.76 13.57 -10.37
CA VAL A 360 -22.73 14.40 -10.96
C VAL A 360 -21.45 14.14 -10.19
N ASN A 361 -20.39 13.76 -10.92
CA ASN A 361 -19.13 13.38 -10.30
C ASN A 361 -18.51 14.57 -9.55
N ASN A 362 -17.77 14.26 -8.48
CA ASN A 362 -17.06 15.28 -7.73
C ASN A 362 -16.08 16.06 -8.63
N SER A 363 -16.07 17.38 -8.49
CA SER A 363 -15.26 18.30 -9.29
C SER A 363 -14.80 19.49 -8.43
N PRO A 364 -13.59 20.03 -8.62
CA PRO A 364 -13.13 21.22 -7.90
C PRO A 364 -14.07 22.43 -8.08
N SER A 365 -14.76 22.55 -9.21
CA SER A 365 -15.71 23.64 -9.46
C SER A 365 -16.98 23.55 -8.59
N LEU A 366 -17.27 22.37 -8.03
CA LEU A 366 -18.42 22.12 -7.14
C LEU A 366 -18.06 22.22 -5.65
N ALA A 367 -16.86 22.69 -5.29
CA ALA A 367 -16.45 22.83 -3.89
C ALA A 367 -17.05 24.07 -3.18
N LEU A 368 -17.36 25.12 -3.94
CA LEU A 368 -18.09 26.34 -3.52
C LEU A 368 -17.62 26.98 -2.18
N PRO A 369 -16.31 27.13 -1.91
CA PRO A 369 -15.82 27.46 -0.57
C PRO A 369 -16.20 28.86 -0.08
N THR A 370 -16.38 29.83 -0.97
CA THR A 370 -16.55 31.26 -0.62
C THR A 370 -17.93 31.81 -0.89
N GLY A 371 -18.80 31.03 -1.54
CA GLY A 371 -20.13 31.47 -1.92
C GLY A 371 -20.84 30.44 -2.76
N MET A 372 -22.16 30.43 -2.68
CA MET A 372 -23.01 29.43 -3.33
C MET A 372 -24.35 30.04 -3.70
N THR A 373 -24.88 29.65 -4.86
CA THR A 373 -26.33 29.66 -5.12
C THR A 373 -26.75 28.31 -5.67
N LEU A 374 -27.80 27.73 -5.11
CA LEU A 374 -28.48 26.54 -5.62
C LEU A 374 -29.89 26.95 -6.03
N GLU A 375 -30.33 26.54 -7.22
CA GLU A 375 -31.71 26.80 -7.65
C GLU A 375 -32.26 25.67 -8.52
N ALA A 376 -33.58 25.53 -8.49
CA ALA A 376 -34.32 24.58 -9.33
C ALA A 376 -35.81 24.94 -9.37
N TRP A 377 -36.48 24.55 -10.45
CA TRP A 377 -37.92 24.40 -10.47
C TRP A 377 -38.31 23.00 -9.98
N VAL A 378 -39.27 22.93 -9.06
CA VAL A 378 -39.80 21.66 -8.52
C VAL A 378 -41.32 21.57 -8.68
N TYR A 379 -41.81 20.37 -8.95
CA TYR A 379 -43.24 20.05 -9.04
C TYR A 379 -43.52 18.78 -8.22
N PRO A 380 -43.89 18.90 -6.93
CA PRO A 380 -44.29 17.75 -6.14
C PRO A 380 -45.61 17.17 -6.69
N THR A 381 -45.70 15.84 -6.82
CA THR A 381 -46.93 15.17 -7.31
C THR A 381 -47.89 14.75 -6.20
N ALA A 382 -47.47 14.93 -4.95
CA ALA A 382 -48.24 14.68 -3.75
C ALA A 382 -47.68 15.52 -2.60
N TRP A 383 -48.44 15.66 -1.51
CA TRP A 383 -47.91 16.22 -0.27
C TRP A 383 -46.68 15.42 0.16
N MET A 384 -45.59 16.13 0.39
CA MET A 384 -44.32 15.55 0.82
C MET A 384 -44.34 15.32 2.33
N SER A 385 -43.72 14.22 2.76
CA SER A 385 -43.50 13.89 4.17
C SER A 385 -42.04 13.52 4.36
N GLY A 386 -41.37 14.08 5.37
CA GLY A 386 -39.94 13.88 5.59
C GLY A 386 -39.06 14.65 4.60
N ASN A 387 -37.76 14.36 4.58
CA ASN A 387 -36.81 15.15 3.78
C ASN A 387 -36.88 14.77 2.28
N SER A 388 -37.07 15.78 1.42
CA SER A 388 -37.16 15.62 -0.03
C SER A 388 -36.06 16.44 -0.73
N THR A 389 -34.96 15.79 -1.09
CA THR A 389 -33.78 16.44 -1.68
C THR A 389 -34.02 16.91 -3.11
N VAL A 390 -33.62 18.15 -3.41
CA VAL A 390 -33.62 18.71 -4.77
C VAL A 390 -32.20 18.66 -5.33
N VAL A 391 -31.22 19.21 -4.61
CA VAL A 391 -29.79 19.14 -4.95
C VAL A 391 -29.00 18.94 -3.67
N VAL A 392 -28.03 18.02 -3.65
CA VAL A 392 -27.15 17.79 -2.51
C VAL A 392 -25.73 17.53 -2.97
N LYS A 393 -24.75 18.10 -2.27
CA LYS A 393 -23.36 17.65 -2.35
C LYS A 393 -23.06 16.78 -1.15
N GLN A 394 -22.80 15.51 -1.38
CA GLN A 394 -22.57 14.54 -0.31
C GLN A 394 -21.26 14.77 0.41
N GLN A 395 -21.17 14.44 1.70
CA GLN A 395 -19.96 14.46 2.51
C GLN A 395 -19.72 13.09 3.17
N PRO A 396 -18.95 12.18 2.55
CA PRO A 396 -18.85 10.77 3.01
C PRO A 396 -18.09 10.56 4.33
N ASN A 397 -17.32 11.54 4.79
CA ASN A 397 -16.28 11.36 5.83
C ASN A 397 -16.58 12.04 7.18
N THR A 398 -17.79 12.56 7.39
CA THR A 398 -18.18 13.20 8.67
C THR A 398 -19.31 12.41 9.30
N GLY A 399 -19.05 11.83 10.47
CA GLY A 399 -20.04 11.05 11.22
C GLY A 399 -21.40 11.77 11.32
N SER A 400 -22.46 11.03 11.01
CA SER A 400 -23.89 11.38 11.12
C SER A 400 -24.49 12.48 10.23
N TYR A 401 -23.70 13.34 9.58
CA TYR A 401 -24.23 14.39 8.69
C TYR A 401 -23.44 14.40 7.37
N GLY A 402 -24.01 13.75 6.35
CA GLY A 402 -23.34 13.38 5.12
C GLY A 402 -23.53 14.37 3.97
N GLU A 403 -23.61 15.68 4.23
CA GLU A 403 -23.96 16.71 3.23
C GLU A 403 -23.08 17.96 3.42
N ALA A 404 -22.38 18.41 2.37
CA ALA A 404 -21.60 19.66 2.38
C ALA A 404 -22.48 20.88 2.12
N TYR A 405 -23.46 20.74 1.21
CA TYR A 405 -24.54 21.68 1.00
C TYR A 405 -25.77 20.96 0.43
N LEU A 406 -26.96 21.50 0.70
CA LEU A 406 -28.25 20.91 0.37
C LEU A 406 -29.26 21.99 0.00
N LEU A 407 -30.06 21.75 -1.04
CA LEU A 407 -31.36 22.37 -1.27
C LEU A 407 -32.43 21.26 -1.28
N ALA A 408 -33.48 21.41 -0.49
CA ALA A 408 -34.55 20.44 -0.34
C ALA A 408 -35.93 21.10 -0.43
N ALA A 409 -36.86 20.39 -1.06
CA ALA A 409 -38.25 20.82 -1.25
C ALA A 409 -39.11 20.57 0.00
N ASN A 410 -38.66 19.70 0.89
CA ASN A 410 -39.35 19.38 2.14
C ASN A 410 -38.34 18.96 3.21
N ASN A 411 -38.67 19.26 4.47
CA ASN A 411 -37.96 18.81 5.66
C ASN A 411 -38.91 18.05 6.60
N SER A 412 -38.44 17.65 7.78
CA SER A 412 -39.27 17.00 8.81
C SER A 412 -40.42 17.87 9.33
N SER A 413 -40.32 19.19 9.20
CA SER A 413 -41.37 20.17 9.52
C SER A 413 -42.29 20.50 8.33
N ASN A 414 -42.18 19.74 7.24
CA ASN A 414 -42.93 19.94 5.98
C ASN A 414 -42.71 21.31 5.32
N GLN A 415 -41.47 21.81 5.34
CA GLN A 415 -41.09 23.09 4.75
C GLN A 415 -39.89 22.92 3.81
N PRO A 416 -39.73 23.77 2.77
CA PRO A 416 -38.48 23.80 2.01
C PRO A 416 -37.32 24.16 2.93
N MET A 417 -36.12 23.66 2.64
CA MET A 417 -34.93 23.98 3.42
C MET A 417 -33.68 24.04 2.56
N SER A 418 -32.67 24.71 3.08
CA SER A 418 -31.30 24.63 2.60
C SER A 418 -30.36 24.39 3.78
N ALA A 419 -29.25 23.71 3.58
CA ALA A 419 -28.24 23.49 4.61
C ALA A 419 -26.82 23.64 4.04
N VAL A 420 -25.90 24.16 4.84
CA VAL A 420 -24.48 24.32 4.48
C VAL A 420 -23.62 23.87 5.65
N TRP A 421 -22.57 23.10 5.35
CA TRP A 421 -21.55 22.71 6.32
C TRP A 421 -20.33 23.63 6.25
N ALA A 422 -20.21 24.57 7.19
CA ALA A 422 -19.08 25.48 7.33
C ALA A 422 -18.56 25.47 8.78
N GLY A 423 -17.75 24.46 9.13
CA GLY A 423 -17.34 24.20 10.51
C GLY A 423 -18.43 23.54 11.38
N GLY A 424 -19.65 23.45 10.85
CA GLY A 424 -20.82 22.76 11.38
C GLY A 424 -22.00 22.96 10.42
N GLU A 425 -23.02 22.11 10.51
CA GLU A 425 -24.25 22.26 9.73
C GLU A 425 -25.10 23.40 10.29
N VAL A 426 -25.50 24.31 9.42
CA VAL A 426 -26.60 25.24 9.67
C VAL A 426 -27.61 25.05 8.57
N ALA A 427 -28.88 24.97 8.96
CA ALA A 427 -30.00 24.83 8.05
C ALA A 427 -30.94 26.01 8.16
N VAL A 428 -31.40 26.51 7.02
CA VAL A 428 -32.42 27.55 6.89
C VAL A 428 -33.70 26.92 6.33
N GLY A 429 -34.77 26.94 7.13
CA GLY A 429 -36.10 26.44 6.75
C GLY A 429 -37.02 27.56 6.30
N GLY A 430 -37.87 27.28 5.31
CA GLY A 430 -38.97 28.15 4.92
C GLY A 430 -40.14 28.10 5.92
N THR A 431 -41.19 28.87 5.67
CA THR A 431 -42.31 29.02 6.60
C THR A 431 -43.57 28.28 6.16
N VAL A 432 -43.69 27.97 4.87
CA VAL A 432 -44.89 27.37 4.26
C VAL A 432 -44.50 26.13 3.46
N GLN A 433 -45.31 25.09 3.57
CA GLN A 433 -45.17 23.86 2.78
C GLN A 433 -45.37 24.13 1.29
N ILE A 434 -44.55 23.50 0.44
CA ILE A 434 -44.75 23.57 -1.01
C ILE A 434 -46.00 22.74 -1.37
N PRO A 435 -47.02 23.35 -1.99
CA PRO A 435 -48.21 22.62 -2.41
C PRO A 435 -47.92 21.70 -3.61
N PRO A 436 -48.59 20.54 -3.69
CA PRO A 436 -48.44 19.64 -4.81
C PRO A 436 -49.13 20.17 -6.07
N ASN A 437 -48.78 19.59 -7.21
CA ASN A 437 -49.38 19.82 -8.51
C ASN A 437 -49.19 21.23 -9.09
N GLN A 438 -48.17 21.94 -8.64
CA GLN A 438 -47.76 23.22 -9.21
C GLN A 438 -46.24 23.40 -9.19
N TRP A 439 -45.73 24.06 -10.23
CA TRP A 439 -44.33 24.45 -10.32
C TRP A 439 -44.00 25.51 -9.27
N THR A 440 -42.95 25.27 -8.49
CA THR A 440 -42.41 26.20 -7.49
C THR A 440 -40.92 26.35 -7.72
N HIS A 441 -40.43 27.58 -7.83
CA HIS A 441 -39.00 27.84 -7.91
C HIS A 441 -38.41 27.90 -6.50
N LEU A 442 -37.35 27.14 -6.25
CA LEU A 442 -36.59 27.20 -5.01
C LEU A 442 -35.19 27.71 -5.32
N ALA A 443 -34.70 28.64 -4.49
CA ALA A 443 -33.32 29.05 -4.54
C ALA A 443 -32.74 29.24 -3.14
N SER A 444 -31.47 28.97 -2.96
CA SER A 444 -30.74 29.28 -1.74
C SER A 444 -29.39 29.88 -2.05
N THR A 445 -29.01 30.91 -1.29
CA THR A 445 -27.71 31.58 -1.41
C THR A 445 -26.91 31.46 -0.13
N TYR A 446 -25.59 31.41 -0.25
CA TYR A 446 -24.63 31.57 0.84
C TYR A 446 -23.53 32.53 0.40
N ASP A 447 -23.30 33.61 1.14
CA ASP A 447 -22.32 34.66 0.81
C ASP A 447 -21.08 34.64 1.72
N GLY A 448 -20.95 33.63 2.58
CA GLY A 448 -19.91 33.56 3.61
C GLY A 448 -20.28 34.23 4.93
N GLN A 449 -21.47 34.84 5.02
CA GLN A 449 -22.00 35.49 6.23
C GLN A 449 -23.46 35.08 6.54
N TYR A 450 -24.29 34.87 5.52
CA TYR A 450 -25.69 34.50 5.63
C TYR A 450 -26.04 33.39 4.66
N GLN A 451 -26.89 32.48 5.12
CA GLN A 451 -27.63 31.55 4.28
C GLN A 451 -29.06 32.07 4.10
N SER A 452 -29.52 32.19 2.85
CA SER A 452 -30.85 32.69 2.52
C SER A 452 -31.61 31.65 1.71
N LEU A 453 -32.94 31.60 1.90
CA LEU A 453 -33.85 30.73 1.16
C LEU A 453 -34.95 31.56 0.49
N TYR A 454 -35.19 31.28 -0.78
CA TYR A 454 -36.16 31.96 -1.62
C TYR A 454 -37.16 30.95 -2.19
N VAL A 455 -38.42 31.35 -2.25
CA VAL A 455 -39.50 30.60 -2.91
C VAL A 455 -40.17 31.52 -3.92
N ASN A 456 -40.19 31.13 -5.19
CA ASN A 456 -40.71 31.94 -6.29
C ASN A 456 -40.12 33.36 -6.35
N GLY A 457 -38.82 33.50 -6.06
CA GLY A 457 -38.12 34.80 -6.06
C GLY A 457 -38.41 35.70 -4.85
N VAL A 458 -39.09 35.18 -3.83
CA VAL A 458 -39.35 35.87 -2.56
C VAL A 458 -38.46 35.29 -1.47
N LEU A 459 -37.70 36.13 -0.77
CA LEU A 459 -36.93 35.72 0.40
C LEU A 459 -37.88 35.27 1.52
N VAL A 460 -37.82 34.00 1.92
CA VAL A 460 -38.70 33.43 2.95
C VAL A 460 -38.01 33.23 4.29
N SER A 461 -36.67 33.13 4.30
CA SER A 461 -35.90 32.87 5.51
C SER A 461 -34.41 33.20 5.30
N MET A 462 -33.73 33.60 6.36
CA MET A 462 -32.31 33.94 6.36
C MET A 462 -31.69 33.67 7.73
N MET A 463 -30.51 33.06 7.76
CA MET A 463 -29.79 32.70 8.98
C MET A 463 -28.31 33.12 8.89
N PRO A 464 -27.70 33.63 9.96
CA PRO A 464 -26.28 33.95 9.98
C PRO A 464 -25.43 32.66 10.02
N GLN A 465 -24.39 32.61 9.18
CA GLN A 465 -23.40 31.55 9.17
C GLN A 465 -22.10 32.07 8.52
N THR A 466 -20.96 31.87 9.19
CA THR A 466 -19.67 32.35 8.68
C THR A 466 -18.68 31.21 8.47
N GLY A 467 -17.79 31.36 7.49
CA GLY A 467 -16.69 30.45 7.23
C GLY A 467 -16.79 29.76 5.86
N PRO A 468 -15.75 29.03 5.44
CA PRO A 468 -15.77 28.36 4.15
C PRO A 468 -16.68 27.13 4.18
N ILE A 469 -17.42 26.89 3.09
CA ILE A 469 -18.08 25.60 2.89
C ILE A 469 -16.99 24.53 2.85
N THR A 470 -17.17 23.47 3.65
CA THR A 470 -16.14 22.44 3.78
C THR A 470 -16.02 21.64 2.49
N ALA A 471 -14.80 21.57 1.97
CA ALA A 471 -14.51 20.80 0.77
C ALA A 471 -14.89 19.34 0.97
N SER A 472 -15.40 18.75 -0.10
CA SER A 472 -15.99 17.44 -0.06
C SER A 472 -15.61 16.61 -1.28
N THR A 473 -15.34 15.33 -1.06
CA THR A 473 -15.06 14.35 -2.11
C THR A 473 -16.31 13.62 -2.63
N GLY A 474 -17.48 13.81 -2.00
CA GLY A 474 -18.71 13.11 -2.38
C GLY A 474 -19.29 13.57 -3.72
N ALA A 475 -20.19 12.80 -4.32
CA ALA A 475 -20.88 13.23 -5.53
C ALA A 475 -21.87 14.38 -5.25
N LEU A 476 -22.22 15.12 -6.30
CA LEU A 476 -23.42 15.95 -6.29
C LEU A 476 -24.58 15.10 -6.80
N GLU A 477 -25.72 15.14 -6.12
CA GLU A 477 -26.92 14.39 -6.49
C GLU A 477 -28.13 15.31 -6.65
N ILE A 478 -28.96 15.05 -7.66
CA ILE A 478 -30.19 15.81 -7.93
C ILE A 478 -31.40 14.88 -7.77
N GLY A 479 -32.39 15.33 -7.00
CA GLY A 479 -33.65 14.61 -6.75
C GLY A 479 -33.57 13.46 -5.74
N GLY A 480 -32.41 13.23 -5.12
CA GLY A 480 -32.23 12.23 -4.06
C GLY A 480 -30.95 12.42 -3.28
N ASN A 481 -30.82 11.66 -2.20
CA ASN A 481 -29.58 11.51 -1.44
C ASN A 481 -29.35 10.02 -1.18
N SER A 482 -28.34 9.45 -1.82
CA SER A 482 -28.03 8.02 -1.76
C SER A 482 -27.45 7.56 -0.42
N LEU A 483 -26.81 8.44 0.34
CA LEU A 483 -26.28 8.13 1.66
C LEU A 483 -27.37 8.14 2.75
N LEU A 484 -28.34 9.05 2.63
CA LEU A 484 -29.34 9.31 3.68
C LEU A 484 -30.78 8.91 3.29
N SER A 485 -30.98 8.36 2.10
CA SER A 485 -32.29 7.94 1.58
C SER A 485 -33.36 9.04 1.58
N LYS A 486 -32.97 10.30 1.33
CA LYS A 486 -33.86 11.47 1.27
C LYS A 486 -34.28 11.75 -0.18
N ASN A 487 -35.34 11.12 -0.67
CA ASN A 487 -35.70 11.12 -2.10
C ASN A 487 -36.89 12.04 -2.43
N PHE A 488 -36.81 12.77 -3.54
CA PHE A 488 -37.90 13.63 -4.02
C PHE A 488 -38.90 12.87 -4.89
N LYS A 489 -40.19 13.18 -4.76
CA LYS A 489 -41.28 12.61 -5.56
C LYS A 489 -41.98 13.69 -6.38
N GLY A 490 -41.69 13.73 -7.68
CA GLY A 490 -42.24 14.74 -8.56
C GLY A 490 -41.38 14.99 -9.79
N TYR A 491 -41.43 16.21 -10.30
CA TYR A 491 -40.59 16.66 -11.40
C TYR A 491 -39.61 17.73 -10.94
N ILE A 492 -38.36 17.66 -11.43
CA ILE A 492 -37.36 18.71 -11.24
C ILE A 492 -36.96 19.21 -12.62
N ASP A 493 -36.79 20.52 -12.72
CA ASP A 493 -36.41 21.21 -13.93
C ASP A 493 -35.45 22.37 -13.61
N GLU A 494 -34.70 22.83 -14.61
CA GLU A 494 -33.93 24.08 -14.56
C GLU A 494 -32.99 24.23 -13.35
N VAL A 495 -32.11 23.25 -13.13
CA VAL A 495 -31.20 23.28 -11.98
C VAL A 495 -29.98 24.12 -12.32
N ARG A 496 -29.67 25.16 -11.52
CA ARG A 496 -28.40 25.90 -11.61
C ARG A 496 -27.63 25.90 -10.30
N ILE A 497 -26.31 25.93 -10.43
CA ILE A 497 -25.38 26.02 -9.32
C ILE A 497 -24.37 27.12 -9.64
N TYR A 498 -24.23 28.07 -8.72
CA TYR A 498 -23.25 29.13 -8.79
C TYR A 498 -22.25 29.04 -7.64
N ASN A 499 -21.01 29.44 -7.88
CA ASN A 499 -19.96 29.59 -6.86
C ASN A 499 -19.93 30.97 -6.20
N GLN A 500 -21.06 31.66 -6.22
CA GLN A 500 -21.29 32.98 -5.62
C GLN A 500 -22.74 33.09 -5.16
N ALA A 501 -23.00 33.95 -4.17
CA ALA A 501 -24.36 34.33 -3.82
C ALA A 501 -24.93 35.28 -4.88
N LEU A 502 -26.04 34.90 -5.49
CA LEU A 502 -26.79 35.76 -6.40
C LEU A 502 -27.67 36.74 -5.64
N THR A 503 -27.90 37.90 -6.26
CA THR A 503 -28.91 38.85 -5.80
C THR A 503 -30.31 38.34 -6.08
N ASN A 504 -31.32 38.83 -5.35
CA ASN A 504 -32.71 38.45 -5.61
C ASN A 504 -33.17 38.76 -7.04
N ALA A 505 -32.67 39.86 -7.64
CA ALA A 505 -32.97 40.21 -9.02
C ALA A 505 -32.41 39.18 -10.03
N GLN A 506 -31.21 38.63 -9.75
CA GLN A 506 -30.63 37.56 -10.56
C GLN A 506 -31.41 36.25 -10.40
N ILE A 507 -31.81 35.89 -9.17
CA ILE A 507 -32.67 34.72 -8.91
C ILE A 507 -34.01 34.84 -9.65
N ILE A 508 -34.63 36.03 -9.65
CA ILE A 508 -35.87 36.27 -10.40
C ILE A 508 -35.61 36.13 -11.90
N SER A 509 -34.51 36.70 -12.42
CA SER A 509 -34.12 36.58 -13.82
C SER A 509 -33.97 35.11 -14.23
N ASP A 510 -33.22 34.32 -13.45
CA ASP A 510 -32.96 32.91 -13.70
C ASP A 510 -34.26 32.09 -13.66
N SER A 511 -35.16 32.38 -12.73
CA SER A 511 -36.46 31.68 -12.63
C SER A 511 -37.36 31.86 -13.86
N THR A 512 -37.12 32.89 -14.67
CA THR A 512 -37.90 33.20 -15.89
C THR A 512 -37.15 32.90 -17.19
N THR A 513 -35.88 32.54 -17.10
CA THR A 513 -35.02 32.27 -18.24
C THR A 513 -34.80 30.76 -18.35
N PRO A 514 -35.15 30.10 -19.46
CA PRO A 514 -34.88 28.68 -19.62
C PRO A 514 -33.37 28.40 -19.72
N ILE A 515 -32.90 27.28 -19.17
CA ILE A 515 -31.60 26.68 -19.46
C ILE A 515 -31.69 26.13 -20.87
N SER A 516 -31.48 27.01 -21.83
CA SER A 516 -31.51 26.59 -23.21
C SER A 516 -30.22 25.87 -23.55
N LEU A 517 -30.34 24.62 -24.00
CA LEU A 517 -29.29 23.96 -24.76
C LEU A 517 -28.96 24.69 -26.08
N SER A 518 -29.63 25.81 -26.44
CA SER A 518 -29.65 26.43 -27.78
C SER A 518 -28.36 27.05 -28.31
N ASN A 519 -27.19 26.66 -27.83
CA ASN A 519 -26.04 26.72 -28.72
C ASN A 519 -25.08 25.55 -28.48
N PRO A 520 -25.48 24.30 -28.79
CA PRO A 520 -24.50 23.24 -28.93
C PRO A 520 -23.78 23.46 -30.27
N LEU A 521 -22.53 23.01 -30.37
CA LEU A 521 -21.84 22.94 -31.67
C LEU A 521 -22.69 22.11 -32.64
N LYS A 522 -23.24 22.75 -33.67
CA LYS A 522 -24.02 22.05 -34.69
C LYS A 522 -23.06 21.50 -35.73
N PHE A 523 -23.35 20.29 -36.21
CA PHE A 523 -22.64 19.71 -37.34
C PHE A 523 -22.78 20.61 -38.58
N VAL A 524 -21.65 20.98 -39.18
CA VAL A 524 -21.59 21.85 -40.38
C VAL A 524 -21.18 21.05 -41.62
N ALA A 525 -20.16 20.19 -41.50
CA ALA A 525 -19.59 19.45 -42.62
C ALA A 525 -18.69 18.28 -42.16
N GLY A 526 -18.52 17.23 -42.96
CA GLY A 526 -17.62 16.09 -42.65
C GLY A 526 -18.37 14.83 -42.23
N ASP A 527 -17.77 13.99 -41.39
CA ASP A 527 -18.40 12.77 -40.85
C ASP A 527 -18.28 12.73 -39.31
N PRO A 528 -19.41 12.74 -38.56
CA PRO A 528 -19.39 12.65 -37.11
C PRO A 528 -19.33 11.20 -36.58
N ASN A 529 -19.29 10.20 -37.45
CA ASN A 529 -19.20 8.80 -37.05
C ASN A 529 -17.75 8.40 -36.75
N VAL A 530 -17.58 7.41 -35.85
CA VAL A 530 -16.27 6.79 -35.61
C VAL A 530 -16.11 5.59 -36.52
N GLU A 531 -15.27 5.74 -37.54
CA GLU A 531 -15.06 4.73 -38.55
C GLU A 531 -14.23 3.52 -38.09
N SER A 532 -14.29 2.43 -38.84
CA SER A 532 -13.80 1.12 -38.40
C SER A 532 -12.32 0.85 -38.67
N THR A 533 -11.67 1.56 -39.61
CA THR A 533 -10.28 1.29 -40.00
C THR A 533 -9.33 2.35 -39.50
N VAL A 534 -8.07 1.99 -39.28
CA VAL A 534 -7.04 2.90 -38.78
C VAL A 534 -6.15 3.36 -39.94
N ALA A 535 -5.95 4.67 -40.04
CA ALA A 535 -5.00 5.29 -40.96
C ALA A 535 -3.91 6.02 -40.17
N SER A 536 -2.65 5.71 -40.45
CA SER A 536 -1.50 6.29 -39.75
C SER A 536 -0.86 7.41 -40.54
N LEU A 537 -0.68 8.56 -39.89
CA LEU A 537 0.05 9.71 -40.41
C LEU A 537 1.34 9.90 -39.60
N PRO A 538 2.51 9.75 -40.24
CA PRO A 538 3.79 10.03 -39.58
C PRO A 538 3.87 11.47 -39.06
N ALA A 539 4.66 11.68 -38.01
CA ALA A 539 4.97 13.02 -37.51
C ALA A 539 5.52 13.90 -38.65
N GLY A 540 4.97 15.10 -38.81
CA GLY A 540 5.39 16.04 -39.85
C GLY A 540 4.67 15.92 -41.20
N THR A 541 3.79 14.94 -41.37
CA THR A 541 2.92 14.83 -42.54
C THR A 541 1.51 15.30 -42.19
N ALA A 542 1.01 16.31 -42.91
CA ALA A 542 -0.38 16.74 -42.82
C ALA A 542 -1.25 15.97 -43.81
N GLN A 543 -2.54 15.84 -43.52
CA GLN A 543 -3.53 15.25 -44.42
C GLN A 543 -4.74 16.16 -44.57
N ALA A 544 -5.18 16.33 -45.82
CA ALA A 544 -6.35 17.08 -46.22
C ALA A 544 -7.48 16.14 -46.64
N PHE A 545 -8.70 16.43 -46.20
CA PHE A 545 -9.93 15.72 -46.55
C PHE A 545 -10.90 16.68 -47.20
N LYS A 546 -11.36 16.33 -48.39
CA LYS A 546 -12.39 17.11 -49.07
C LYS A 546 -13.73 16.88 -48.38
N ILE A 547 -14.38 17.97 -48.02
CA ILE A 547 -15.70 17.94 -47.39
C ILE A 547 -16.69 18.80 -48.16
N THR A 548 -17.96 18.41 -48.11
CA THR A 548 -19.08 19.20 -48.61
C THR A 548 -19.79 19.84 -47.44
N VAL A 549 -19.96 21.16 -47.48
CA VAL A 549 -20.69 21.88 -46.45
C VAL A 549 -22.18 21.54 -46.54
N THR A 550 -22.71 20.92 -45.50
CA THR A 550 -24.12 20.46 -45.48
C THR A 550 -25.08 21.57 -45.09
N LYS A 551 -24.62 22.55 -44.31
CA LYS A 551 -25.42 23.68 -43.81
C LYS A 551 -24.61 24.97 -43.79
N ALA A 552 -25.23 26.07 -44.19
CA ALA A 552 -24.60 27.38 -44.08
C ALA A 552 -24.56 27.82 -42.60
N GLN A 553 -23.36 27.89 -42.02
CA GLN A 553 -23.15 28.20 -40.60
C GLN A 553 -21.71 28.68 -40.33
N ALA A 554 -21.51 29.40 -39.22
CA ALA A 554 -20.18 29.79 -38.77
C ALA A 554 -19.47 28.58 -38.18
N LEU A 555 -18.45 28.08 -38.88
CA LEU A 555 -17.58 27.04 -38.34
C LEU A 555 -16.62 27.62 -37.31
N THR A 556 -16.60 27.04 -36.11
CA THR A 556 -15.74 27.49 -35.00
C THR A 556 -14.82 26.38 -34.50
N ASN A 557 -15.13 25.12 -34.79
CA ASN A 557 -14.40 23.96 -34.29
C ASN A 557 -14.23 22.90 -35.39
N ILE A 558 -13.10 22.20 -35.34
CA ILE A 558 -12.88 20.97 -36.10
C ILE A 558 -12.69 19.85 -35.10
N LEU A 559 -13.55 18.84 -35.16
CA LEU A 559 -13.49 17.66 -34.33
C LEU A 559 -12.82 16.53 -35.11
N VAL A 560 -11.85 15.89 -34.48
CA VAL A 560 -11.05 14.81 -35.06
C VAL A 560 -11.03 13.65 -34.08
N TYR A 561 -11.51 12.49 -34.51
CA TYR A 561 -11.36 11.28 -33.72
C TYR A 561 -9.96 10.71 -33.92
N VAL A 562 -9.20 10.63 -32.84
CA VAL A 562 -7.85 10.09 -32.83
C VAL A 562 -7.93 8.66 -32.32
N ASP A 563 -7.37 7.71 -33.07
CA ASP A 563 -7.35 6.29 -32.67
C ASP A 563 -6.50 6.10 -31.39
N ALA A 564 -6.88 5.12 -30.57
CA ALA A 564 -6.21 4.83 -29.30
C ALA A 564 -4.72 4.46 -29.47
N SER A 565 -4.30 4.00 -30.65
CA SER A 565 -2.91 3.68 -30.97
C SER A 565 -2.06 4.91 -31.35
N SER A 566 -2.65 6.11 -31.45
CA SER A 566 -1.94 7.33 -31.80
C SER A 566 -0.91 7.70 -30.73
N THR A 567 0.31 8.06 -31.15
CA THR A 567 1.38 8.53 -30.25
C THR A 567 1.60 10.04 -30.32
N ALA A 568 0.89 10.74 -31.20
CA ALA A 568 0.90 12.20 -31.25
C ALA A 568 0.46 12.80 -29.91
N THR A 569 1.15 13.86 -29.47
CA THR A 569 0.85 14.58 -28.21
C THR A 569 0.08 15.86 -28.46
N GLY A 570 0.10 16.38 -29.68
CA GLY A 570 -0.68 17.53 -30.10
C GLY A 570 -1.29 17.36 -31.49
N LEU A 571 -2.23 18.23 -31.81
CA LEU A 571 -2.97 18.24 -33.06
C LEU A 571 -3.18 19.67 -33.53
N GLN A 572 -2.90 19.93 -34.79
CA GLN A 572 -3.36 21.11 -35.49
C GLN A 572 -4.45 20.69 -36.47
N ALA A 573 -5.49 21.50 -36.58
CA ALA A 573 -6.53 21.33 -37.56
C ALA A 573 -6.93 22.68 -38.13
N GLY A 574 -7.28 22.70 -39.42
CA GLY A 574 -7.70 23.93 -40.08
C GLY A 574 -8.59 23.66 -41.28
N ILE A 575 -9.21 24.73 -41.77
CA ILE A 575 -9.93 24.74 -43.04
C ILE A 575 -9.12 25.46 -44.10
N TYR A 576 -9.10 24.88 -45.29
CA TYR A 576 -8.43 25.40 -46.47
C TYR A 576 -9.44 25.68 -47.58
N THR A 577 -9.15 26.73 -48.34
CA THR A 577 -9.89 27.05 -49.57
C THR A 577 -9.57 26.05 -50.67
N THR A 578 -10.50 25.88 -51.61
CA THR A 578 -10.30 25.04 -52.80
C THR A 578 -9.72 25.87 -53.93
N ASN A 579 -8.65 25.41 -54.57
CA ASN A 579 -8.16 26.02 -55.81
C ASN A 579 -9.19 25.81 -56.93
N THR A 580 -9.65 26.87 -57.58
CA THR A 580 -10.71 26.78 -58.61
C THR A 580 -10.25 26.10 -59.89
N SER A 581 -8.95 26.16 -60.21
CA SER A 581 -8.36 25.53 -61.40
C SER A 581 -8.02 24.06 -61.16
N THR A 582 -7.45 23.74 -60.00
CA THR A 582 -6.92 22.39 -59.72
C THR A 582 -7.84 21.53 -58.84
N ARG A 583 -8.85 22.13 -58.20
CA ARG A 583 -9.81 21.47 -57.29
C ARG A 583 -9.19 20.82 -56.04
N HIS A 584 -7.94 21.14 -55.73
CA HIS A 584 -7.16 20.70 -54.56
C HIS A 584 -7.20 21.76 -53.42
N PRO A 585 -6.71 21.46 -52.20
CA PRO A 585 -6.57 22.47 -51.16
C PRO A 585 -5.57 23.57 -51.58
N TYR A 586 -5.81 24.80 -51.16
CA TYR A 586 -4.98 25.96 -51.54
C TYR A 586 -4.47 26.78 -50.36
N LYS A 587 -5.27 27.70 -49.79
CA LYS A 587 -4.81 28.57 -48.70
C LYS A 587 -5.51 28.23 -47.40
N ALA A 588 -4.75 28.21 -46.31
CA ALA A 588 -5.29 28.09 -44.96
C ALA A 588 -6.21 29.28 -44.68
N TRP A 589 -7.46 28.99 -44.34
CA TRP A 589 -8.48 29.99 -44.06
C TRP A 589 -8.65 30.26 -42.56
N ALA A 590 -8.56 29.20 -41.75
CA ALA A 590 -8.48 29.25 -40.29
C ALA A 590 -7.80 27.97 -39.78
N VAL A 591 -6.95 28.11 -38.77
CA VAL A 591 -6.19 27.01 -38.15
C VAL A 591 -6.26 27.17 -36.63
N GLY A 592 -6.31 26.05 -35.94
CA GLY A 592 -6.22 25.95 -34.49
C GLY A 592 -5.22 24.89 -34.07
N THR A 593 -4.84 24.94 -32.79
CA THR A 593 -3.87 24.02 -32.19
C THR A 593 -4.42 23.50 -30.87
N LEU A 594 -4.31 22.19 -30.67
CA LEU A 594 -4.56 21.49 -29.42
C LEU A 594 -3.23 20.90 -28.95
N THR A 595 -2.78 21.29 -27.75
CA THR A 595 -1.49 20.87 -27.18
C THR A 595 -1.59 19.65 -26.26
N ALA A 596 -2.82 19.26 -25.87
CA ALA A 596 -3.10 18.09 -25.06
C ALA A 596 -4.04 17.16 -25.84
N LEU A 597 -3.47 16.34 -26.73
CA LEU A 597 -4.22 15.36 -27.52
C LEU A 597 -4.67 14.18 -26.66
N GLN A 598 -5.91 13.73 -26.87
CA GLN A 598 -6.45 12.51 -26.26
C GLN A 598 -6.59 11.42 -27.32
N ALA A 599 -5.76 10.36 -27.24
CA ALA A 599 -5.92 9.18 -28.09
C ALA A 599 -7.16 8.37 -27.67
N GLY A 600 -7.86 7.77 -28.64
CA GLY A 600 -9.09 7.00 -28.42
C GLY A 600 -10.34 7.86 -28.21
N ALA A 601 -10.30 9.14 -28.57
CA ALA A 601 -11.38 10.08 -28.33
C ALA A 601 -11.54 11.12 -29.45
N TRP A 602 -12.70 11.78 -29.47
CA TRP A 602 -12.91 13.02 -30.23
C TRP A 602 -12.14 14.17 -29.58
N ASN A 603 -11.33 14.84 -30.40
CA ASN A 603 -10.56 16.02 -30.02
C ASN A 603 -11.13 17.24 -30.74
N SER A 604 -11.48 18.28 -29.99
CA SER A 604 -11.99 19.53 -30.55
C SER A 604 -10.87 20.55 -30.70
N VAL A 605 -10.61 20.98 -31.92
CA VAL A 605 -9.66 22.06 -32.24
C VAL A 605 -10.44 23.33 -32.55
N SER A 606 -10.37 24.31 -31.66
CA SER A 606 -10.99 25.63 -31.87
C SER A 606 -10.24 26.41 -32.94
N ILE A 607 -10.97 26.99 -33.88
CA ILE A 607 -10.43 27.82 -34.98
C ILE A 607 -11.08 29.20 -34.97
N ALA A 608 -10.45 30.18 -35.62
CA ALA A 608 -11.10 31.47 -35.85
C ALA A 608 -12.40 31.27 -36.66
N PRO A 609 -13.56 31.86 -36.25
CA PRO A 609 -14.84 31.62 -36.89
C PRO A 609 -14.82 31.89 -38.40
N ARG A 610 -15.43 30.98 -39.19
CA ARG A 610 -15.58 31.10 -40.65
C ARG A 610 -16.98 30.75 -41.11
N ASN A 611 -17.63 31.71 -41.78
CA ASN A 611 -18.94 31.48 -42.38
C ASN A 611 -18.78 30.61 -43.63
N LEU A 612 -19.31 29.40 -43.58
CA LEU A 612 -19.35 28.49 -44.71
C LEU A 612 -20.71 28.59 -45.41
N SER A 613 -20.69 28.53 -46.74
CA SER A 613 -21.90 28.45 -47.56
C SER A 613 -22.24 26.99 -47.82
N ALA A 614 -23.52 26.63 -47.74
CA ALA A 614 -23.99 25.28 -48.06
C ALA A 614 -23.62 24.89 -49.49
N ASN A 615 -23.31 23.60 -49.70
CA ASN A 615 -22.93 22.99 -50.97
C ASN A 615 -21.62 23.53 -51.60
N VAL A 616 -20.81 24.31 -50.87
CA VAL A 616 -19.48 24.73 -51.32
C VAL A 616 -18.44 23.74 -50.79
N PRO A 617 -17.58 23.15 -51.65
CA PRO A 617 -16.54 22.24 -51.19
C PRO A 617 -15.41 23.00 -50.50
N CYS A 618 -15.00 22.52 -49.33
CA CYS A 618 -13.82 22.98 -48.61
C CYS A 618 -12.99 21.79 -48.14
N TRP A 619 -11.84 22.08 -47.53
CA TRP A 619 -10.90 21.06 -47.09
C TRP A 619 -10.64 21.20 -45.61
N ILE A 620 -10.82 20.12 -44.85
CA ILE A 620 -10.27 20.03 -43.50
C ILE A 620 -8.87 19.47 -43.63
N VAL A 621 -7.91 20.12 -42.97
CA VAL A 621 -6.51 19.70 -42.97
C VAL A 621 -6.06 19.52 -41.54
N ILE A 622 -5.38 18.42 -41.27
CA ILE A 622 -4.90 18.06 -39.94
C ILE A 622 -3.42 17.69 -39.96
N LEU A 623 -2.75 17.94 -38.83
CA LEU A 623 -1.34 17.60 -38.61
C LEU A 623 -1.15 17.18 -37.15
N GLY A 624 -0.59 16.00 -36.93
CA GLY A 624 -0.15 15.58 -35.60
C GLY A 624 1.20 16.18 -35.24
N THR A 625 1.40 16.48 -33.96
CA THR A 625 2.70 16.90 -33.41
C THR A 625 3.14 15.97 -32.29
N GLY A 626 4.45 15.82 -32.11
CA GLY A 626 5.05 15.02 -31.02
C GLY A 626 4.93 13.50 -31.16
N GLY A 627 4.45 12.98 -32.29
CA GLY A 627 4.35 11.55 -32.55
C GLY A 627 3.56 11.21 -33.82
N THR A 628 3.27 9.93 -34.01
CA THR A 628 2.46 9.44 -35.15
C THR A 628 0.98 9.65 -34.83
N LEU A 629 0.26 10.32 -35.73
CA LEU A 629 -1.18 10.55 -35.60
C LEU A 629 -1.95 9.41 -36.28
N ASN A 630 -2.66 8.61 -35.48
CA ASN A 630 -3.52 7.57 -36.00
C ASN A 630 -4.99 8.03 -35.99
N LEU A 631 -5.68 7.86 -37.11
CA LEU A 631 -7.04 8.32 -37.35
C LEU A 631 -7.95 7.16 -37.70
N ARG A 632 -9.26 7.38 -37.57
CA ARG A 632 -10.27 6.41 -38.00
C ARG A 632 -10.88 6.81 -39.34
N GLY A 633 -10.94 5.87 -40.28
CA GLY A 633 -11.60 6.05 -41.59
C GLY A 633 -12.27 4.76 -42.09
N GLN A 634 -12.99 4.83 -43.20
CA GLN A 634 -13.52 3.65 -43.89
C GLN A 634 -12.53 3.11 -44.94
N ALA A 635 -12.50 1.78 -45.11
CA ALA A 635 -11.73 1.16 -46.18
C ALA A 635 -12.28 1.56 -47.57
N GLY A 636 -11.52 2.38 -48.30
CA GLY A 636 -11.35 2.39 -49.76
C GLY A 636 -12.57 2.40 -50.70
N THR A 637 -13.80 2.61 -50.21
CA THR A 637 -15.03 2.44 -51.02
C THR A 637 -15.80 3.74 -51.26
N GLY A 638 -15.29 4.88 -50.78
CA GLY A 638 -15.91 6.20 -50.96
C GLY A 638 -15.34 7.03 -52.10
N THR A 639 -16.08 8.08 -52.48
CA THR A 639 -15.70 9.05 -53.53
C THR A 639 -14.99 10.30 -52.98
N ASN A 640 -14.68 10.33 -51.68
CA ASN A 640 -14.07 11.49 -51.04
C ASN A 640 -12.57 11.53 -51.34
N VAL A 641 -12.09 12.71 -51.74
CA VAL A 641 -10.68 12.92 -52.10
C VAL A 641 -9.90 13.27 -50.83
N THR A 642 -8.78 12.59 -50.63
CA THR A 642 -7.84 12.85 -49.53
C THR A 642 -6.44 13.05 -50.07
N GLU A 643 -5.67 13.93 -49.44
CA GLU A 643 -4.32 14.29 -49.93
C GLU A 643 -3.36 14.47 -48.77
N THR A 644 -2.13 13.98 -48.89
CA THR A 644 -1.07 14.32 -47.93
C THR A 644 -0.35 15.60 -48.34
N SER A 645 0.31 16.24 -47.39
CA SER A 645 1.24 17.33 -47.70
C SER A 645 2.47 16.81 -48.43
N ALA A 646 3.02 17.60 -49.36
CA ALA A 646 4.29 17.28 -50.02
C ALA A 646 5.47 17.20 -49.02
N SER A 647 5.43 18.00 -47.95
CA SER A 647 6.40 17.94 -46.86
C SER A 647 6.01 16.86 -45.84
N THR A 648 7.01 16.17 -45.30
CA THR A 648 6.90 15.19 -44.22
C THR A 648 7.60 15.67 -42.93
N THR A 649 7.96 16.95 -42.84
CA THR A 649 8.70 17.55 -41.71
C THR A 649 7.99 18.78 -41.13
N LEU A 650 6.69 18.91 -41.35
CA LEU A 650 5.90 20.05 -40.87
C LEU A 650 5.85 20.10 -39.34
N THR A 651 6.13 21.26 -38.77
CA THR A 651 5.87 21.55 -37.35
C THR A 651 4.58 22.35 -37.14
N SER A 652 4.03 22.90 -38.24
CA SER A 652 2.75 23.59 -38.28
C SER A 652 2.06 23.40 -39.61
N LEU A 653 0.74 23.54 -39.62
CA LEU A 653 -0.05 23.53 -40.86
C LEU A 653 0.41 24.67 -41.80
N PRO A 654 0.65 24.39 -43.10
CA PRO A 654 1.24 25.35 -44.01
C PRO A 654 0.22 26.39 -44.46
N SER A 655 0.61 27.67 -44.57
CA SER A 655 -0.31 28.73 -45.03
C SER A 655 -0.81 28.53 -46.47
N THR A 656 -0.01 27.87 -47.30
CA THR A 656 -0.36 27.43 -48.66
C THR A 656 -0.08 25.94 -48.80
N TRP A 657 -1.06 25.19 -49.30
CA TRP A 657 -1.00 23.76 -49.48
C TRP A 657 -0.24 23.39 -50.75
N THR A 658 0.65 22.41 -50.62
CA THR A 658 1.32 21.74 -51.74
C THR A 658 1.03 20.26 -51.61
N ALA A 659 0.38 19.68 -52.62
CA ALA A 659 -0.06 18.30 -52.59
C ALA A 659 1.10 17.30 -52.70
N GLY A 660 1.07 16.27 -51.86
CA GLY A 660 1.90 15.08 -51.93
C GLY A 660 1.15 13.95 -52.64
N VAL A 661 0.76 12.92 -51.88
CA VAL A 661 0.01 11.77 -52.40
C VAL A 661 -1.48 12.08 -52.40
N VAL A 662 -2.14 11.89 -53.54
CA VAL A 662 -3.59 11.99 -53.70
C VAL A 662 -4.19 10.59 -53.70
N SER A 663 -5.21 10.37 -52.88
CA SER A 663 -5.94 9.10 -52.81
C SER A 663 -7.44 9.31 -52.73
N THR A 664 -8.21 8.30 -53.12
CA THR A 664 -9.65 8.22 -52.91
C THR A 664 -9.94 7.29 -51.75
N GLY A 665 -10.82 7.71 -50.83
CA GLY A 665 -11.14 6.96 -49.63
C GLY A 665 -12.59 7.13 -49.20
N GLY A 666 -12.98 6.32 -48.22
CA GLY A 666 -14.23 6.54 -47.50
C GLY A 666 -14.14 7.73 -46.54
N PRO A 667 -15.24 8.11 -45.88
CA PRO A 667 -15.21 9.12 -44.84
C PRO A 667 -14.16 8.81 -43.78
N VAL A 668 -13.65 9.89 -43.19
CA VAL A 668 -12.71 9.87 -42.06
C VAL A 668 -13.44 10.54 -40.93
N SER A 669 -13.27 10.04 -39.70
CA SER A 669 -13.91 10.49 -38.47
C SER A 669 -13.46 11.92 -38.10
N VAL A 670 -13.85 12.89 -38.91
CA VAL A 670 -13.47 14.28 -38.87
C VAL A 670 -14.65 15.11 -39.34
N TYR A 671 -15.08 16.07 -38.52
CA TYR A 671 -16.13 17.00 -38.90
C TYR A 671 -15.90 18.40 -38.39
N GLY A 672 -16.42 19.36 -39.14
CA GLY A 672 -16.55 20.73 -38.71
C GLY A 672 -17.84 20.95 -37.95
N ALA A 673 -17.75 21.64 -36.81
CA ALA A 673 -18.90 22.08 -36.03
C ALA A 673 -18.85 23.58 -35.72
N GLY A 674 -20.02 24.16 -35.52
CA GLY A 674 -20.18 25.61 -35.49
C GLY A 674 -21.45 26.09 -34.82
N TYR A 675 -21.45 27.37 -34.45
CA TYR A 675 -22.55 28.07 -33.79
C TYR A 675 -23.42 28.82 -34.78
#